data_AF-A0A364KRG9-F1
#
_entry.id   AF-A0A364KRG9-F1
#
_cell.length_a   1.000
_cell.length_b   1.000
_cell.length_c   1.000
_cell.angle_alpha   90.00
_cell.angle_beta   90.00
_cell.angle_gamma   90.00
#
_symmetry.space_group_name_H-M   'P 1'
#
loop_
_entity.id
_entity.type
_entity.pdbx_description
1 polymer ?
#
loop_
_entity_poly.entity_id
_entity_poly.type
_entity_poly.pdbx_seq_one_letter_code
_entity_poly.pdbx_strand_id
1 'polypeptide(L)'
;MASNPAFRQSVRPSQPVKNDLENEELRVQVNTLRYELDNLKQERDLTELRHEKELRDLQLRADSDFRKAQGAEAASNRANQKSEALAKELKETQESALSEKASSERRIRTLQDQNQSLQEEATEVEAQRADQERQFKRQITELDTLRITLAQTLQDVQQDLQNVQITLHSANAQVTRLENDVATLEAENLRLRAEGNGAEELAVLKRELSEQVAHIKNLESTNREQSTELRHLRKVQKNVEVVEEQKKSLENQLQLMSTLEAELGNLQIQKRVLEDERRSWSSMLESNGEFADFDSPEAVVKALVEERIEKLTLIDKLGSVEPQILEKDEIIQGLETEKRQFKQEIEKLRSAAAAPGGTMDTRAKLRLERQRALAVKEVEYLRAQLKAFDTEELTMHEEGSHYDEQKNQQIEKLEKLVDEYRNELHKVHEDLSALEKASSKDEEGTAATTSRGIKRPLSPADSDAESERISILTRKNRSLQEALSKSEQSIKVLRHELDATKSHLSSLQEQSRTRILELRANPTAEAENLKMSTLRTLQAENRDLLAQLRGDNAKVARVVPVSTLDSLKLEMQEMERTVAEKEKRMRRLKEIWTAKSSEFREAVASVLGYKLDFLPNGRVRVTSMFHLSPAYRHGASSTASTGPGSMGNGEENSIIFDGENGTMKISGGPNSLFALEIKHLIKFWVEERKDIPCFLAAMTLEFYDKTTRAARV
;
A
#
# COMPACT_ATOMS: atom_id res chain seq x y z
N MET A 1 65.91 -7.71 -87.66
CA MET A 1 65.44 -9.04 -88.13
C MET A 1 64.28 -8.77 -89.09
N ALA A 2 64.18 -9.24 -90.34
CA ALA A 2 65.02 -10.08 -91.18
C ALA A 2 64.61 -9.86 -92.66
N SER A 3 65.61 -9.79 -93.54
CA SER A 3 65.69 -10.46 -94.86
C SER A 3 64.66 -10.20 -96.00
N ASN A 4 65.14 -9.51 -97.05
CA ASN A 4 65.19 -9.80 -98.52
C ASN A 4 64.44 -11.03 -99.10
N PRO A 5 64.22 -11.21 -100.45
CA PRO A 5 64.72 -10.43 -101.60
C PRO A 5 63.82 -10.29 -102.89
N ALA A 6 64.28 -9.42 -103.80
CA ALA A 6 64.36 -9.50 -105.28
C ALA A 6 63.23 -10.06 -106.19
N PHE A 7 62.90 -9.29 -107.24
CA PHE A 7 62.91 -9.80 -108.64
C PHE A 7 63.19 -8.68 -109.65
N ARG A 8 64.23 -8.88 -110.48
CA ARG A 8 64.54 -8.10 -111.70
C ARG A 8 63.76 -8.71 -112.86
N GLN A 9 63.22 -7.90 -113.78
CA GLN A 9 63.18 -8.28 -115.19
C GLN A 9 63.13 -7.05 -116.11
N SER A 10 64.04 -7.06 -117.07
CA SER A 10 64.26 -6.06 -118.12
C SER A 10 63.86 -6.66 -119.47
N VAL A 11 62.95 -6.05 -120.22
CA VAL A 11 62.79 -6.27 -121.67
C VAL A 11 62.34 -4.96 -122.35
N ARG A 12 63.13 -4.49 -123.32
CA ARG A 12 62.79 -3.54 -124.41
C ARG A 12 62.61 -4.36 -125.70
N PRO A 13 62.19 -3.81 -126.86
CA PRO A 13 61.14 -2.83 -127.18
C PRO A 13 60.29 -3.27 -128.40
N SER A 14 59.12 -2.65 -128.66
CA SER A 14 58.52 -2.60 -130.01
C SER A 14 57.45 -1.50 -130.11
N GLN A 15 57.72 -0.48 -130.93
CA GLN A 15 56.72 0.40 -131.55
C GLN A 15 56.13 -0.30 -132.81
N PRO A 16 55.12 0.28 -133.49
CA PRO A 16 53.93 1.00 -133.01
C PRO A 16 52.65 0.52 -133.74
N VAL A 17 51.50 0.43 -133.08
CA VAL A 17 50.21 0.27 -133.79
C VAL A 17 49.12 1.11 -133.11
N LYS A 18 48.71 2.14 -133.85
CA LYS A 18 47.44 2.90 -133.82
C LYS A 18 46.97 3.45 -132.45
N ASN A 19 47.15 4.76 -132.34
CA ASN A 19 46.51 5.64 -131.37
C ASN A 19 45.00 5.65 -131.61
N ASP A 20 44.25 4.92 -130.78
CA ASP A 20 42.87 5.29 -130.53
C ASP A 20 42.91 6.38 -129.45
N LEU A 21 42.79 7.65 -129.86
CA LEU A 21 42.72 8.81 -128.96
C LEU A 21 41.67 8.61 -127.84
N GLU A 22 40.63 7.82 -128.12
CA GLU A 22 39.60 7.41 -127.15
C GLU A 22 40.19 6.59 -125.98
N ASN A 23 41.20 5.74 -126.19
CA ASN A 23 41.81 4.94 -125.12
C ASN A 23 42.72 5.77 -124.20
N GLU A 24 43.36 6.82 -124.72
CA GLU A 24 44.14 7.76 -123.90
C GLU A 24 43.22 8.71 -123.12
N GLU A 25 42.15 9.22 -123.75
CA GLU A 25 41.12 10.01 -123.08
C GLU A 25 40.41 9.20 -121.97
N LEU A 26 40.07 7.93 -122.21
CA LEU A 26 39.51 7.04 -121.20
C LEU A 26 40.51 6.75 -120.07
N ARG A 27 41.80 6.62 -120.35
CA ARG A 27 42.83 6.47 -119.29
C ARG A 27 42.99 7.72 -118.46
N VAL A 28 42.94 8.90 -119.08
CA VAL A 28 42.94 10.18 -118.35
C VAL A 28 41.69 10.30 -117.49
N GLN A 29 40.51 10.00 -118.04
CA GLN A 29 39.24 9.99 -117.29
C GLN A 29 39.23 8.97 -116.15
N VAL A 30 39.76 7.77 -116.35
CA VAL A 30 39.90 6.76 -115.30
C VAL A 30 40.89 7.21 -114.23
N ASN A 31 41.98 7.89 -114.59
CA ASN A 31 42.92 8.43 -113.63
C ASN A 31 42.33 9.62 -112.86
N THR A 32 41.61 10.55 -113.51
CA THR A 32 40.91 11.65 -112.81
C THR A 32 39.83 11.12 -111.88
N LEU A 33 39.01 10.14 -112.32
CA LEU A 33 38.03 9.48 -111.46
C LEU A 33 38.69 8.71 -110.31
N ARG A 34 39.87 8.10 -110.52
CA ARG A 34 40.64 7.48 -109.43
C ARG A 34 41.14 8.51 -108.43
N TYR A 35 41.66 9.65 -108.89
CA TYR A 35 42.07 10.75 -108.01
C TYR A 35 40.89 11.35 -107.25
N GLU A 36 39.74 11.55 -107.90
CA GLU A 36 38.52 12.02 -107.24
C GLU A 36 38.01 11.01 -106.22
N LEU A 37 38.03 9.72 -106.57
CA LEU A 37 37.62 8.65 -105.67
C LEU A 37 38.57 8.49 -104.47
N ASP A 38 39.88 8.65 -104.68
CA ASP A 38 40.86 8.64 -103.60
C ASP A 38 40.81 9.93 -102.76
N ASN A 39 40.50 11.09 -103.34
CA ASN A 39 40.26 12.32 -102.60
C ASN A 39 38.97 12.21 -101.75
N LEU A 40 37.89 11.66 -102.31
CA LEU A 40 36.66 11.41 -101.56
C LEU A 40 36.85 10.38 -100.43
N LYS A 41 37.70 9.35 -100.64
CA LYS A 41 38.10 8.43 -99.56
C LYS A 41 38.88 9.16 -98.47
N GLN A 42 39.86 9.99 -98.83
CA GLN A 42 40.63 10.77 -97.85
C GLN A 42 39.75 11.75 -97.08
N GLU A 43 38.82 12.44 -97.76
CA GLU A 43 37.84 13.31 -97.12
C GLU A 43 36.93 12.53 -96.17
N ARG A 44 36.46 11.35 -96.59
CA ARG A 44 35.68 10.45 -95.74
C ARG A 44 36.49 10.02 -94.51
N ASP A 45 37.71 9.55 -94.68
CA ASP A 45 38.59 9.13 -93.57
C ASP A 45 38.87 10.30 -92.61
N LEU A 46 39.07 11.52 -93.14
CA LEU A 46 39.23 12.73 -92.33
C LEU A 46 37.94 13.09 -91.57
N THR A 47 36.76 12.92 -92.17
CA THR A 47 35.48 13.12 -91.48
C THR A 47 35.24 12.06 -90.42
N GLU A 48 35.57 10.79 -90.68
CA GLU A 48 35.49 9.70 -89.72
C GLU A 48 36.41 9.98 -88.52
N LEU A 49 37.66 10.40 -88.75
CA LEU A 49 38.58 10.80 -87.69
C LEU A 49 38.10 12.02 -86.89
N ARG A 50 37.47 13.02 -87.54
CA ARG A 50 36.87 14.17 -86.85
C ARG A 50 35.70 13.75 -85.97
N HIS A 51 34.79 12.91 -86.48
CA HIS A 51 33.68 12.37 -85.70
C HIS A 51 34.16 11.49 -84.55
N GLU A 52 35.18 10.65 -84.75
CA GLU A 52 35.78 9.88 -83.67
C GLU A 52 36.40 10.78 -82.59
N LYS A 53 37.06 11.86 -82.99
CA LYS A 53 37.61 12.84 -82.04
C LYS A 53 36.49 13.55 -81.27
N GLU A 54 35.44 14.00 -81.96
CA GLU A 54 34.27 14.62 -81.34
C GLU A 54 33.56 13.66 -80.37
N LEU A 55 33.41 12.39 -80.74
CA LEU A 55 32.85 11.35 -79.88
C LEU A 55 33.70 11.13 -78.63
N ARG A 56 35.03 11.06 -78.76
CA ARG A 56 35.95 10.96 -77.61
C ARG A 56 35.87 12.19 -76.72
N ASP A 57 35.84 13.40 -77.30
CA ASP A 57 35.75 14.65 -76.55
C ASP A 57 34.40 14.78 -75.81
N LEU A 58 33.29 14.37 -76.44
CA LEU A 58 31.97 14.30 -75.81
C LEU A 58 31.93 13.26 -74.70
N GLN A 59 32.53 12.08 -74.90
CA GLN A 59 32.63 11.04 -73.89
C GLN A 59 33.44 11.50 -72.68
N LEU A 60 34.59 12.15 -72.89
CA LEU A 60 35.40 12.72 -71.81
C LEU A 60 34.66 13.82 -71.05
N ARG A 61 33.89 14.67 -71.74
CA ARG A 61 33.04 15.69 -71.10
C ARG A 61 31.94 15.03 -70.25
N ALA A 62 31.23 14.05 -70.81
CA ALA A 62 30.19 13.31 -70.10
C ALA A 62 30.74 12.58 -68.86
N ASP A 63 31.91 11.93 -68.98
CA ASP A 63 32.58 11.29 -67.84
C ASP A 63 33.00 12.31 -66.77
N SER A 64 33.48 13.48 -67.19
CA SER A 64 33.86 14.56 -66.26
C SER A 64 32.66 15.14 -65.52
N ASP A 65 31.53 15.32 -66.22
CA ASP A 65 30.30 15.84 -65.63
C ASP A 65 29.61 14.80 -64.75
N PHE A 66 29.65 13.52 -65.13
CA PHE A 66 29.20 12.40 -64.29
C PHE A 66 30.00 12.32 -62.99
N ARG A 67 31.33 12.45 -63.04
CA ARG A 67 32.17 12.49 -61.83
C ARG A 67 31.88 13.70 -60.95
N LYS A 68 31.65 14.88 -61.53
CA LYS A 68 31.24 16.08 -60.77
C LYS A 68 29.87 15.89 -60.13
N ALA A 69 28.90 15.33 -60.86
CA ALA A 69 27.57 15.03 -60.35
C ALA A 69 27.63 14.01 -59.19
N GLN A 70 28.40 12.93 -59.34
CA GLN A 70 28.62 11.95 -58.28
C GLN A 70 29.30 12.58 -57.06
N GLY A 71 30.26 13.48 -57.26
CA GLY A 71 30.90 14.23 -56.18
C GLY A 71 29.94 15.16 -55.44
N ALA A 72 29.07 15.88 -56.19
CA ALA A 72 28.04 16.75 -55.63
C ALA A 72 26.96 15.96 -54.88
N GLU A 73 26.53 14.81 -55.40
CA GLU A 73 25.58 13.91 -54.75
C GLU A 73 26.17 13.33 -53.46
N ALA A 74 27.42 12.87 -53.48
CA ALA A 74 28.09 12.38 -52.29
C ALA A 74 28.26 13.48 -51.22
N ALA A 75 28.59 14.72 -51.63
CA ALA A 75 28.66 15.87 -50.74
C ALA A 75 27.28 16.23 -50.15
N SER A 76 26.23 16.21 -50.97
CA SER A 76 24.85 16.43 -50.53
C SER A 76 24.38 15.36 -49.54
N ASN A 77 24.65 14.09 -49.82
CA ASN A 77 24.33 12.98 -48.92
C ASN A 77 25.06 13.10 -47.57
N ARG A 78 26.35 13.48 -47.58
CA ARG A 78 27.09 13.76 -46.33
C ARG A 78 26.53 14.96 -45.58
N ALA A 79 26.13 16.02 -46.28
CA ALA A 79 25.50 17.19 -45.65
C ALA A 79 24.14 16.84 -45.04
N ASN A 80 23.32 16.04 -45.73
CA ASN A 80 22.04 15.55 -45.23
C ASN A 80 22.22 14.61 -44.02
N GLN A 81 23.19 13.70 -44.05
CA GLN A 81 23.49 12.85 -42.89
C GLN A 81 23.93 13.68 -41.69
N LYS A 82 24.73 14.73 -41.89
CA LYS A 82 25.13 15.65 -40.82
C LYS A 82 23.94 16.45 -40.29
N SER A 83 23.07 16.96 -41.16
CA SER A 83 21.88 17.71 -40.71
C SER A 83 20.87 16.80 -40.00
N GLU A 84 20.72 15.55 -40.43
CA GLU A 84 19.91 14.55 -39.75
C GLU A 84 20.50 14.16 -38.38
N ALA A 85 21.82 14.00 -38.28
CA ALA A 85 22.48 13.72 -37.00
C ALA A 85 22.30 14.89 -36.02
N LEU A 86 22.57 16.13 -36.47
CA LEU A 86 22.35 17.33 -35.66
C LEU A 86 20.87 17.50 -35.27
N ALA A 87 19.94 17.19 -36.17
CA ALA A 87 18.50 17.24 -35.85
C ALA A 87 18.10 16.18 -34.81
N LYS A 88 18.73 15.00 -34.80
CA LYS A 88 18.52 13.98 -33.77
C LYS A 88 19.10 14.42 -32.43
N GLU A 89 20.32 14.92 -32.40
CA GLU A 89 20.95 15.45 -31.18
C GLU A 89 20.14 16.62 -30.59
N LEU A 90 19.63 17.52 -31.43
CA LEU A 90 18.78 18.62 -30.98
C LEU A 90 17.45 18.10 -30.40
N LYS A 91 16.84 17.07 -31.01
CA LYS A 91 15.64 16.44 -30.44
C LYS A 91 15.93 15.72 -29.12
N GLU A 92 17.00 14.94 -29.03
CA GLU A 92 17.37 14.22 -27.81
C GLU A 92 17.66 15.19 -26.66
N THR A 93 18.37 16.29 -26.92
CA THR A 93 18.63 17.34 -25.92
C THR A 93 17.37 18.12 -25.52
N GLN A 94 16.44 18.34 -26.45
CA GLN A 94 15.13 18.91 -26.13
C GLN A 94 14.28 17.96 -25.28
N GLU A 95 14.24 16.67 -25.63
CA GLU A 95 13.51 15.65 -24.87
C GLU A 95 14.11 15.46 -23.48
N SER A 96 15.44 15.43 -23.35
CA SER A 96 16.10 15.35 -22.05
C SER A 96 15.79 16.58 -21.19
N ALA A 97 15.89 17.80 -21.75
CA ALA A 97 15.56 19.04 -21.04
C ALA A 97 14.08 19.11 -20.62
N LEU A 98 13.16 18.63 -21.46
CA LEU A 98 11.74 18.54 -21.11
C LEU A 98 11.50 17.51 -19.99
N SER A 99 12.21 16.37 -20.02
CA SER A 99 12.11 15.35 -18.99
C SER A 99 12.65 15.83 -17.63
N GLU A 100 13.77 16.56 -17.63
CA GLU A 100 14.37 17.18 -16.44
C GLU A 100 13.52 18.31 -15.89
N LYS A 101 12.92 19.12 -16.78
CA LYS A 101 11.95 20.14 -16.37
C LYS A 101 10.72 19.50 -15.72
N ALA A 102 10.18 18.44 -16.32
CA ALA A 102 9.03 17.73 -15.77
C ALA A 102 9.35 17.06 -14.42
N SER A 103 10.54 16.48 -14.25
CA SER A 103 10.95 15.89 -12.97
C SER A 103 11.16 16.96 -11.89
N SER A 104 11.75 18.10 -12.25
CA SER A 104 11.92 19.26 -11.36
C SER A 104 10.58 19.87 -10.96
N GLU A 105 9.64 20.03 -11.89
CA GLU A 105 8.29 20.51 -11.60
C GLU A 105 7.52 19.56 -10.67
N ARG A 106 7.63 18.24 -10.88
CA ARG A 106 7.07 17.25 -9.95
C ARG A 106 7.69 17.41 -8.56
N ARG A 107 9.02 17.57 -8.48
CA ARG A 107 9.71 17.77 -7.20
C ARG A 107 9.24 19.05 -6.49
N ILE A 108 9.11 20.15 -7.24
CA ILE A 108 8.61 21.42 -6.72
C ILE A 108 7.19 21.25 -6.18
N ARG A 109 6.29 20.57 -6.90
CA ARG A 109 4.93 20.30 -6.42
C ARG A 109 4.94 19.45 -5.14
N THR A 110 5.71 18.35 -5.10
CA THR A 110 5.81 17.53 -3.88
C THR A 110 6.35 18.31 -2.69
N LEU A 111 7.33 19.20 -2.91
CA LEU A 111 7.87 20.05 -1.85
C LEU A 111 6.85 21.11 -1.42
N GLN A 112 6.05 21.66 -2.33
CA GLN A 112 4.98 22.60 -2.02
C GLN A 112 3.87 21.92 -1.20
N ASP A 113 3.45 20.71 -1.59
CA ASP A 113 2.45 19.92 -0.86
C ASP A 113 2.95 19.58 0.55
N GLN A 114 4.22 19.16 0.69
CA GLN A 114 4.86 18.93 1.99
C GLN A 114 4.96 20.20 2.84
N ASN A 115 5.22 21.35 2.22
CA ASN A 115 5.29 22.61 2.96
C ASN A 115 3.90 23.06 3.43
N GLN A 116 2.87 22.83 2.61
CA GLN A 116 1.48 23.08 3.01
C GLN A 116 1.06 22.14 4.14
N SER A 117 1.37 20.84 4.05
CA SER A 117 1.04 19.89 5.13
C SER A 117 1.76 20.23 6.44
N LEU A 118 3.05 20.60 6.38
CA LEU A 118 3.80 21.05 7.56
C LEU A 118 3.25 22.37 8.14
N GLN A 119 2.77 23.28 7.29
CA GLN A 119 2.10 24.50 7.75
C GLN A 119 0.76 24.18 8.43
N GLU A 120 -0.04 23.27 7.87
CA GLU A 120 -1.29 22.80 8.49
C GLU A 120 -1.02 22.13 9.84
N GLU A 121 -0.05 21.22 9.91
CA GLU A 121 0.39 20.58 11.16
C GLU A 121 0.87 21.62 12.19
N ALA A 122 1.64 22.63 11.77
CA ALA A 122 2.07 23.71 12.66
C ALA A 122 0.88 24.52 13.20
N THR A 123 -0.09 24.85 12.35
CA THR A 123 -1.30 25.57 12.80
C THR A 123 -2.18 24.72 13.72
N GLU A 124 -2.25 23.40 13.49
CA GLU A 124 -2.98 22.48 14.36
C GLU A 124 -2.32 22.38 15.74
N VAL A 125 -0.99 22.23 15.77
CA VAL A 125 -0.21 22.21 17.03
C VAL A 125 -0.33 23.54 17.78
N GLU A 126 -0.30 24.67 17.08
CA GLU A 126 -0.54 25.99 17.69
C GLU A 126 -1.95 26.11 18.27
N ALA A 127 -2.98 25.60 17.58
CA ALA A 127 -4.35 25.57 18.08
C ALA A 127 -4.49 24.68 19.32
N GLN A 128 -3.92 23.47 19.29
CA GLN A 128 -3.90 22.55 20.43
C GLN A 128 -3.19 23.18 21.64
N ARG A 129 -2.05 23.84 21.43
CA ARG A 129 -1.33 24.57 22.47
C ARG A 129 -2.17 25.71 23.04
N ALA A 130 -2.83 26.50 22.19
CA ALA A 130 -3.68 27.60 22.64
C ALA A 130 -4.86 27.10 23.48
N ASP A 131 -5.45 25.94 23.14
CA ASP A 131 -6.52 25.33 23.91
C ASP A 131 -6.03 24.76 25.24
N GLN A 132 -4.85 24.14 25.29
CA GLN A 132 -4.20 23.73 26.55
C GLN A 132 -3.89 24.94 27.44
N GLU A 133 -3.36 26.04 26.87
CA GLU A 133 -3.12 27.28 27.60
C GLU A 133 -4.43 27.88 28.16
N ARG A 134 -5.55 27.79 27.42
CA ARG A 134 -6.88 28.21 27.91
C ARG A 134 -7.40 27.29 29.01
N GLN A 135 -7.14 25.99 28.96
CA GLN A 135 -7.51 25.04 30.01
C GLN A 135 -6.72 25.30 31.29
N PHE A 136 -5.40 25.46 31.20
CA PHE A 136 -4.56 25.79 32.35
C PHE A 136 -4.93 27.15 32.95
N LYS A 137 -5.22 28.17 32.13
CA LYS A 137 -5.73 29.46 32.63
C LYS A 137 -7.04 29.30 33.39
N ARG A 138 -7.99 28.49 32.90
CA ARG A 138 -9.24 28.19 33.61
C ARG A 138 -8.99 27.50 34.95
N GLN A 139 -8.14 26.47 34.97
CA GLN A 139 -7.76 25.78 36.20
C GLN A 139 -7.08 26.72 37.21
N ILE A 140 -6.19 27.59 36.75
CA ILE A 140 -5.55 28.60 37.61
C ILE A 140 -6.61 29.55 38.19
N THR A 141 -7.53 30.07 37.36
CA THR A 141 -8.60 30.95 37.86
C THR A 141 -9.53 30.24 38.84
N GLU A 142 -9.85 28.96 38.62
CA GLU A 142 -10.64 28.16 39.55
C GLU A 142 -9.89 27.98 40.89
N LEU A 143 -8.61 27.60 40.86
CA LEU A 143 -7.78 27.46 42.05
C LEU A 143 -7.62 28.80 42.80
N ASP A 144 -7.47 29.92 42.09
CA ASP A 144 -7.40 31.24 42.69
C ASP A 144 -8.73 31.62 43.35
N THR A 145 -9.88 31.34 42.72
CA THR A 145 -11.19 31.58 43.34
C THR A 145 -11.36 30.71 44.59
N LEU A 146 -11.00 29.43 44.54
CA LEU A 146 -11.03 28.55 45.71
C LEU A 146 -10.12 29.07 46.82
N ARG A 147 -8.90 29.51 46.49
CA ARG A 147 -7.97 30.09 47.46
C ARG A 147 -8.55 31.37 48.10
N ILE A 148 -9.16 32.25 47.32
CA ILE A 148 -9.80 33.47 47.83
C ILE A 148 -10.98 33.11 48.76
N THR A 149 -11.84 32.18 48.36
CA THR A 149 -12.97 31.74 49.21
C THR A 149 -12.48 31.08 50.49
N LEU A 150 -11.44 30.23 50.44
CA LEU A 150 -10.86 29.62 51.63
C LEU A 150 -10.25 30.68 52.56
N ALA A 151 -9.54 31.67 52.01
CA ALA A 151 -9.00 32.77 52.79
C ALA A 151 -10.10 33.59 53.47
N GLN A 152 -11.22 33.85 52.79
CA GLN A 152 -12.41 34.50 53.37
C GLN A 152 -13.00 33.66 54.50
N THR A 153 -13.23 32.36 54.29
CA THR A 153 -13.77 31.48 55.35
C THR A 153 -12.85 31.40 56.57
N LEU A 154 -11.53 31.40 56.38
CA LEU A 154 -10.57 31.44 57.49
C LEU A 154 -10.64 32.78 58.24
N GLN A 155 -10.80 33.89 57.51
CA GLN A 155 -10.98 35.21 58.12
C GLN A 155 -12.30 35.28 58.90
N ASP A 156 -13.40 34.76 58.36
CA ASP A 156 -14.70 34.73 59.03
C ASP A 156 -14.63 33.88 60.31
N VAL A 157 -14.01 32.70 60.26
CA VAL A 157 -13.78 31.85 61.44
C VAL A 157 -12.89 32.54 62.47
N GLN A 158 -11.86 33.27 62.05
CA GLN A 158 -11.02 34.06 62.95
C GLN A 158 -11.83 35.19 63.61
N GLN A 159 -12.69 35.87 62.86
CA GLN A 159 -13.57 36.92 63.37
C GLN A 159 -14.59 36.35 64.36
N ASP A 160 -15.20 35.22 64.05
CA ASP A 160 -16.13 34.51 64.94
C ASP A 160 -15.43 34.06 66.23
N LEU A 161 -14.21 33.54 66.12
CA LEU A 161 -13.41 33.17 67.29
C LEU A 161 -13.08 34.38 68.17
N GLN A 162 -12.74 35.53 67.57
CA GLN A 162 -12.55 36.78 68.32
C GLN A 162 -13.85 37.25 68.98
N ASN A 163 -14.99 37.18 68.28
CA ASN A 163 -16.30 37.53 68.82
C ASN A 163 -16.67 36.61 70.00
N VAL A 164 -16.43 35.30 69.88
CA VAL A 164 -16.62 34.33 70.96
C VAL A 164 -15.69 34.62 72.14
N GLN A 165 -14.43 34.98 71.89
CA GLN A 165 -13.50 35.38 72.95
C GLN A 165 -13.96 36.65 73.68
N ILE A 166 -14.44 37.67 72.95
CA ILE A 166 -14.96 38.92 73.53
C ILE A 166 -16.23 38.63 74.34
N THR A 167 -17.17 37.86 73.80
CA THR A 167 -18.41 37.50 74.51
C THR A 167 -18.11 36.66 75.75
N LEU A 168 -17.22 35.67 75.66
CA LEU A 168 -16.78 34.87 76.80
C LEU A 168 -16.06 35.73 77.86
N HIS A 169 -15.22 36.68 77.45
CA HIS A 169 -14.59 37.61 78.39
C HIS A 169 -15.62 38.52 79.07
N SER A 170 -16.61 39.02 78.32
CA SER A 170 -17.70 39.83 78.88
C SER A 170 -18.60 39.04 79.82
N ALA A 171 -18.88 37.77 79.48
CA ALA A 171 -19.65 36.86 80.32
C ALA A 171 -18.88 36.52 81.59
N ASN A 172 -17.58 36.24 81.51
CA ASN A 172 -16.74 36.05 82.70
C ASN A 172 -16.65 37.32 83.56
N ALA A 173 -16.56 38.50 82.94
CA ALA A 173 -16.61 39.78 83.67
C ALA A 173 -17.97 40.00 84.35
N GLN A 174 -19.07 39.58 83.72
CA GLN A 174 -20.40 39.63 84.31
C GLN A 174 -20.57 38.59 85.42
N VAL A 175 -20.07 37.36 85.23
CA VAL A 175 -20.06 36.31 86.24
C VAL A 175 -19.26 36.76 87.46
N THR A 176 -18.05 37.26 87.29
CA THR A 176 -17.25 37.80 88.42
C THR A 176 -17.92 38.99 89.11
N ARG A 177 -18.62 39.87 88.38
CA ARG A 177 -19.46 40.91 89.00
C ARG A 177 -20.61 40.30 89.80
N LEU A 178 -21.34 39.36 89.23
CA LEU A 178 -22.44 38.67 89.90
C LEU A 178 -21.95 37.83 91.09
N GLU A 179 -20.78 37.22 91.03
CA GLU A 179 -20.15 36.52 92.15
C GLU A 179 -19.77 37.48 93.28
N ASN A 180 -19.25 38.67 92.94
CA ASN A 180 -19.00 39.72 93.93
C ASN A 180 -20.31 40.25 94.53
N ASP A 181 -21.34 40.47 93.70
CA ASP A 181 -22.67 40.90 94.14
C ASP A 181 -23.36 39.81 94.98
N VAL A 182 -23.18 38.53 94.64
CA VAL A 182 -23.65 37.40 95.45
C VAL A 182 -22.86 37.34 96.74
N ALA A 183 -21.54 37.57 96.76
CA ALA A 183 -20.77 37.61 98.00
C ALA A 183 -21.17 38.79 98.91
N THR A 184 -21.47 39.96 98.36
CA THR A 184 -22.00 41.10 99.13
C THR A 184 -23.42 40.84 99.60
N LEU A 185 -24.29 40.30 98.73
CA LEU A 185 -25.65 39.90 99.08
C LEU A 185 -25.66 38.74 100.06
N GLU A 186 -24.72 37.80 100.04
CA GLU A 186 -24.57 36.72 101.01
C GLU A 186 -24.06 37.26 102.35
N ALA A 187 -23.18 38.26 102.35
CA ALA A 187 -22.81 38.99 103.56
C ALA A 187 -24.01 39.78 104.13
N GLU A 188 -24.81 40.39 103.26
CA GLU A 188 -26.08 41.02 103.62
C GLU A 188 -27.17 40.00 103.98
N ASN A 189 -27.20 38.81 103.40
CA ASN A 189 -28.13 37.73 103.72
C ASN A 189 -27.71 37.05 105.02
N LEU A 190 -26.42 36.96 105.34
CA LEU A 190 -25.93 36.59 106.67
C LEU A 190 -26.33 37.65 107.70
N ARG A 191 -26.33 38.95 107.33
CA ARG A 191 -26.85 40.05 108.14
C ARG A 191 -28.38 40.04 108.28
N LEU A 192 -29.11 39.80 107.20
CA LEU A 192 -30.57 39.76 107.13
C LEU A 192 -31.14 38.43 107.66
N ARG A 193 -30.44 37.31 107.55
CA ARG A 193 -30.74 36.06 108.26
C ARG A 193 -30.45 36.19 109.76
N ALA A 194 -29.55 37.08 110.15
CA ALA A 194 -29.45 37.52 111.54
C ALA A 194 -30.59 38.47 111.97
N GLU A 195 -31.35 39.06 111.02
CA GLU A 195 -32.37 40.07 111.30
C GLU A 195 -33.81 39.77 110.82
N GLY A 196 -34.11 38.68 110.10
CA GLY A 196 -35.45 38.56 109.51
C GLY A 196 -35.78 37.23 108.84
N ASN A 197 -36.82 36.58 109.37
CA ASN A 197 -37.57 35.50 108.72
C ASN A 197 -38.29 36.01 107.46
N GLY A 198 -37.86 35.56 106.27
CA GLY A 198 -38.51 35.83 104.99
C GLY A 198 -39.03 34.57 104.31
N ALA A 199 -40.21 34.09 104.73
CA ALA A 199 -40.83 32.89 104.15
C ALA A 199 -41.30 33.09 102.69
N GLU A 200 -41.56 34.33 102.26
CA GLU A 200 -41.96 34.67 100.88
C GLU A 200 -40.79 34.72 99.90
N GLU A 201 -39.62 35.25 100.30
CA GLU A 201 -38.40 35.22 99.49
C GLU A 201 -37.94 33.78 99.21
N LEU A 202 -38.06 32.90 100.21
CA LEU A 202 -37.80 31.47 100.05
C LEU A 202 -38.77 30.78 99.07
N ALA A 203 -40.00 31.27 98.92
CA ALA A 203 -40.96 30.73 97.98
C ALA A 203 -40.66 31.17 96.54
N VAL A 204 -40.27 32.43 96.33
CA VAL A 204 -39.87 32.97 95.02
C VAL A 204 -38.57 32.30 94.55
N LEU A 205 -37.57 32.18 95.42
CA LEU A 205 -36.32 31.47 95.13
C LEU A 205 -36.57 30.00 94.76
N LYS A 206 -37.49 29.30 95.44
CA LYS A 206 -37.86 27.93 95.06
C LYS A 206 -38.49 27.86 93.68
N ARG A 207 -39.33 28.83 93.31
CA ARG A 207 -39.97 28.89 91.98
C ARG A 207 -38.93 29.13 90.88
N GLU A 208 -38.08 30.12 91.05
CA GLU A 208 -37.03 30.44 90.07
C GLU A 208 -35.98 29.33 89.96
N LEU A 209 -35.59 28.71 91.07
CA LEU A 209 -34.71 27.54 91.06
C LEU A 209 -35.37 26.35 90.35
N SER A 210 -36.68 26.16 90.50
CA SER A 210 -37.42 25.10 89.78
C SER A 210 -37.51 25.37 88.28
N GLU A 211 -37.68 26.63 87.86
CA GLU A 211 -37.67 27.04 86.45
C GLU A 211 -36.28 26.86 85.83
N GLN A 212 -35.21 27.24 86.55
CA GLN A 212 -33.84 27.02 86.10
C GLN A 212 -33.51 25.53 86.01
N VAL A 213 -33.92 24.71 86.98
CA VAL A 213 -33.74 23.25 86.92
C VAL A 213 -34.51 22.64 85.76
N ALA A 214 -35.73 23.12 85.46
CA ALA A 214 -36.48 22.69 84.29
C ALA A 214 -35.78 23.08 82.98
N HIS A 215 -35.24 24.30 82.90
CA HIS A 215 -34.49 24.77 81.74
C HIS A 215 -33.19 23.98 81.53
N ILE A 216 -32.43 23.71 82.60
CA ILE A 216 -31.22 22.86 82.56
C ILE A 216 -31.57 21.45 82.09
N LYS A 217 -32.65 20.85 82.60
CA LYS A 217 -33.11 19.53 82.12
C LYS A 217 -33.47 19.53 80.64
N ASN A 218 -34.11 20.60 80.15
CA ASN A 218 -34.41 20.74 78.72
C ASN A 218 -33.11 20.87 77.89
N LEU A 219 -32.15 21.68 78.33
CA LEU A 219 -30.84 21.81 77.66
C LEU A 219 -30.04 20.50 77.71
N GLU A 220 -30.12 19.74 78.80
CA GLU A 220 -29.52 18.42 78.89
C GLU A 220 -30.18 17.42 77.93
N SER A 221 -31.51 17.49 77.74
CA SER A 221 -32.22 16.67 76.75
C SER A 221 -31.77 16.99 75.33
N THR A 222 -31.78 18.27 74.95
CA THR A 222 -31.38 18.70 73.60
C THR A 222 -29.90 18.40 73.34
N ASN A 223 -29.02 18.57 74.33
CA ASN A 223 -27.61 18.22 74.19
C ASN A 223 -27.41 16.70 74.05
N ARG A 224 -28.22 15.88 74.74
CA ARG A 224 -28.23 14.42 74.54
C ARG A 224 -28.72 14.05 73.14
N GLU A 225 -29.79 14.66 72.65
CA GLU A 225 -30.33 14.47 71.29
C GLU A 225 -29.28 14.84 70.23
N GLN A 226 -28.70 16.04 70.30
CA GLN A 226 -27.62 16.48 69.42
C GLN A 226 -26.40 15.55 69.49
N SER A 227 -26.03 15.08 70.68
CA SER A 227 -24.95 14.11 70.85
C SER A 227 -25.27 12.73 70.23
N THR A 228 -26.54 12.34 70.17
CA THR A 228 -26.96 11.12 69.44
C THR A 228 -26.94 11.33 67.93
N GLU A 229 -27.38 12.49 67.45
CA GLU A 229 -27.33 12.85 66.03
C GLU A 229 -25.88 12.96 65.53
N LEU A 230 -25.00 13.63 66.27
CA LEU A 230 -23.58 13.71 65.92
C LEU A 230 -22.93 12.32 65.90
N ARG A 231 -23.29 11.43 66.83
CA ARG A 231 -22.82 10.03 66.80
C ARG A 231 -23.37 9.29 65.59
N HIS A 232 -24.62 9.51 65.20
CA HIS A 232 -25.20 8.93 63.99
C HIS A 232 -24.50 9.46 62.73
N LEU A 233 -24.33 10.78 62.59
CA LEU A 233 -23.69 11.40 61.44
C LEU A 233 -22.24 10.93 61.28
N ARG A 234 -21.48 10.81 62.38
CA ARG A 234 -20.12 10.24 62.36
C ARG A 234 -20.10 8.78 61.88
N LYS A 235 -21.09 7.97 62.26
CA LYS A 235 -21.22 6.58 61.75
C LYS A 235 -21.52 6.56 60.26
N VAL A 236 -22.42 7.43 59.79
CA VAL A 236 -22.75 7.56 58.37
C VAL A 236 -21.54 8.02 57.58
N GLN A 237 -20.82 9.05 58.05
CA GLN A 237 -19.60 9.54 57.42
C GLN A 237 -18.56 8.41 57.29
N LYS A 238 -18.31 7.65 58.36
CA LYS A 238 -17.40 6.49 58.30
C LYS A 238 -17.85 5.44 57.26
N ASN A 239 -19.16 5.19 57.14
CA ASN A 239 -19.68 4.28 56.13
C ASN A 239 -19.50 4.85 54.71
N VAL A 240 -19.69 6.16 54.52
CA VAL A 240 -19.46 6.84 53.25
C VAL A 240 -17.98 6.77 52.87
N GLU A 241 -17.06 7.03 53.80
CA GLU A 241 -15.61 6.91 53.58
C GLU A 241 -15.22 5.49 53.14
N VAL A 242 -15.76 4.45 53.79
CA VAL A 242 -15.54 3.05 53.38
C VAL A 242 -16.08 2.77 51.98
N VAL A 243 -17.25 3.31 51.63
CA VAL A 243 -17.82 3.17 50.27
C VAL A 243 -16.99 3.92 49.24
N GLU A 244 -16.47 5.10 49.57
CA GLU A 244 -15.57 5.86 48.69
C GLU A 244 -14.23 5.15 48.48
N GLU A 245 -13.66 4.54 49.51
CA GLU A 245 -12.45 3.71 49.39
C GLU A 245 -12.70 2.46 48.54
N GLN A 246 -13.82 1.77 48.75
CA GLN A 246 -14.23 0.62 47.92
C GLN A 246 -14.46 1.04 46.47
N LYS A 247 -15.11 2.19 46.25
CA LYS A 247 -15.31 2.76 44.91
C LYS A 247 -13.97 3.06 44.24
N LYS A 248 -13.05 3.76 44.91
CA LYS A 248 -11.69 4.03 44.39
C LYS A 248 -10.94 2.73 44.09
N SER A 249 -11.07 1.72 44.95
CA SER A 249 -10.47 0.39 44.73
C SER A 249 -11.03 -0.31 43.49
N LEU A 250 -12.35 -0.29 43.31
CA LEU A 250 -13.02 -0.86 42.13
C LEU A 250 -12.69 -0.07 40.85
N GLU A 251 -12.61 1.25 40.92
CA GLU A 251 -12.18 2.11 39.81
C GLU A 251 -10.74 1.79 39.39
N ASN A 252 -9.83 1.62 40.35
CA ASN A 252 -8.46 1.21 40.07
C ASN A 252 -8.38 -0.21 39.48
N GLN A 253 -9.20 -1.14 39.96
CA GLN A 253 -9.28 -2.50 39.40
C GLN A 253 -9.83 -2.46 37.96
N LEU A 254 -10.83 -1.63 37.69
CA LEU A 254 -11.41 -1.48 36.36
C LEU A 254 -10.40 -0.85 35.39
N GLN A 255 -9.64 0.15 35.85
CA GLN A 255 -8.52 0.70 35.07
C GLN A 255 -7.48 -0.38 34.78
N LEU A 256 -7.07 -1.18 35.77
CA LEU A 256 -6.12 -2.28 35.57
C LEU A 256 -6.65 -3.34 34.60
N MET A 257 -7.93 -3.70 34.68
CA MET A 257 -8.55 -4.62 33.73
C MET A 257 -8.56 -4.03 32.32
N SER A 258 -8.86 -2.73 32.17
CA SER A 258 -8.82 -2.08 30.86
C SER A 258 -7.40 -2.04 30.26
N THR A 259 -6.36 -1.87 31.08
CA THR A 259 -4.97 -1.93 30.62
C THR A 259 -4.58 -3.36 30.23
N LEU A 260 -5.01 -4.37 31.00
CA LEU A 260 -4.77 -5.77 30.67
C LEU A 260 -5.50 -6.20 29.39
N GLU A 261 -6.72 -5.73 29.17
CA GLU A 261 -7.46 -5.97 27.93
C GLU A 261 -6.76 -5.34 26.72
N ALA A 262 -6.20 -4.14 26.87
CA ALA A 262 -5.40 -3.50 25.83
C ALA A 262 -4.10 -4.26 25.56
N GLU A 263 -3.37 -4.69 26.60
CA GLU A 263 -2.18 -5.53 26.48
C GLU A 263 -2.48 -6.88 25.83
N LEU A 264 -3.58 -7.52 26.23
CA LEU A 264 -4.05 -8.77 25.64
C LEU A 264 -4.43 -8.60 24.17
N GLY A 265 -5.09 -7.49 23.82
CA GLY A 265 -5.35 -7.12 22.43
C GLY A 265 -4.07 -6.96 21.62
N ASN A 266 -3.08 -6.23 22.16
CA ASN A 266 -1.77 -6.04 21.52
C ASN A 266 -1.03 -7.37 21.33
N LEU A 267 -1.01 -8.23 22.35
CA LEU A 267 -0.39 -9.56 22.27
C LEU A 267 -1.11 -10.47 21.27
N GLN A 268 -2.45 -10.41 21.18
CA GLN A 268 -3.20 -11.16 20.18
C GLN A 268 -2.89 -10.67 18.76
N ILE A 269 -2.73 -9.36 18.55
CA ILE A 269 -2.32 -8.80 17.26
C ILE A 269 -0.90 -9.27 16.92
N GLN A 270 0.06 -9.13 17.84
CA GLN A 270 1.44 -9.59 17.64
C GLN A 270 1.49 -11.10 17.32
N LYS A 271 0.71 -11.91 18.05
CA LYS A 271 0.59 -13.34 17.78
C LYS A 271 0.06 -13.62 16.38
N ARG A 272 -1.00 -12.92 15.94
CA ARG A 272 -1.52 -13.06 14.57
C ARG A 272 -0.49 -12.68 13.52
N VAL A 273 0.22 -11.56 13.70
CA VAL A 273 1.29 -11.13 12.79
C VAL A 273 2.37 -12.20 12.69
N LEU A 274 2.86 -12.72 13.83
CA LEU A 274 3.85 -13.80 13.84
C LEU A 274 3.32 -15.11 13.23
N GLU A 275 2.05 -15.44 13.42
CA GLU A 275 1.41 -16.61 12.80
C GLU A 275 1.28 -16.43 11.28
N ASP A 276 0.93 -15.24 10.80
CA ASP A 276 0.82 -14.91 9.38
C ASP A 276 2.19 -14.87 8.71
N GLU A 277 3.22 -14.31 9.37
CA GLU A 277 4.61 -14.41 8.95
C GLU A 277 5.05 -15.88 8.87
N ARG A 278 4.78 -16.68 9.90
CA ARG A 278 5.11 -18.11 9.89
C ARG A 278 4.41 -18.83 8.74
N ARG A 279 3.13 -18.57 8.49
CA ARG A 279 2.38 -19.16 7.38
C ARG A 279 2.93 -18.71 6.02
N SER A 280 3.31 -17.45 5.88
CA SER A 280 3.96 -16.93 4.67
C SER A 280 5.27 -17.66 4.39
N TRP A 281 6.12 -17.82 5.41
CA TRP A 281 7.36 -18.59 5.31
C TRP A 281 7.09 -20.07 5.00
N SER A 282 6.16 -20.72 5.70
CA SER A 282 5.79 -22.11 5.42
C SER A 282 5.27 -22.27 3.98
N SER A 283 4.43 -21.36 3.49
CA SER A 283 3.96 -21.41 2.10
C SER A 283 5.09 -21.19 1.10
N MET A 284 6.06 -20.32 1.39
CA MET A 284 7.19 -20.06 0.50
C MET A 284 8.17 -21.25 0.46
N LEU A 285 8.33 -21.96 1.57
CA LEU A 285 9.09 -23.21 1.65
C LEU A 285 8.35 -24.35 0.92
N GLU A 286 7.03 -24.50 1.12
CA GLU A 286 6.22 -25.54 0.49
C GLU A 286 6.00 -25.33 -1.03
N SER A 287 5.88 -24.07 -1.49
CA SER A 287 5.68 -23.77 -2.91
C SER A 287 6.91 -24.05 -3.78
N ASN A 288 8.09 -24.05 -3.16
CA ASN A 288 9.35 -24.23 -3.84
C ASN A 288 9.86 -25.65 -3.56
N GLY A 289 9.57 -26.59 -4.45
CA GLY A 289 10.07 -27.97 -4.35
C GLY A 289 11.60 -28.09 -4.29
N GLU A 290 12.35 -27.03 -4.63
CA GLU A 290 13.81 -26.93 -4.47
C GLU A 290 14.25 -26.63 -3.03
N PHE A 291 13.38 -26.05 -2.19
CA PHE A 291 13.67 -25.78 -0.78
C PHE A 291 13.07 -26.85 0.16
N ALA A 292 12.60 -27.97 -0.38
CA ALA A 292 12.02 -29.07 0.40
C ALA A 292 12.99 -29.67 1.42
N ASP A 293 14.30 -29.49 1.23
CA ASP A 293 15.35 -29.92 2.15
C ASP A 293 15.55 -28.96 3.35
N PHE A 294 14.90 -27.79 3.34
CA PHE A 294 15.00 -26.79 4.41
C PHE A 294 13.72 -26.72 5.24
N ASP A 295 13.77 -27.26 6.46
CA ASP A 295 12.62 -27.27 7.38
C ASP A 295 12.38 -25.93 8.13
N SER A 296 13.33 -24.99 8.04
CA SER A 296 13.29 -23.73 8.80
C SER A 296 13.79 -22.53 7.99
N PRO A 297 13.18 -21.33 8.13
CA PRO A 297 13.70 -20.10 7.55
C PRO A 297 15.16 -19.80 7.95
N GLU A 298 15.57 -20.20 9.16
CA GLU A 298 16.97 -20.06 9.60
C GLU A 298 17.91 -20.91 8.73
N ALA A 299 17.48 -22.10 8.31
CA ALA A 299 18.26 -22.97 7.45
C ALA A 299 18.41 -22.38 6.04
N VAL A 300 17.35 -21.76 5.50
CA VAL A 300 17.40 -21.02 4.23
C VAL A 300 18.35 -19.84 4.31
N VAL A 301 18.33 -19.08 5.43
CA VAL A 301 19.26 -17.95 5.62
C VAL A 301 20.70 -18.44 5.73
N LYS A 302 20.96 -19.55 6.43
CA LYS A 302 22.31 -20.15 6.51
C LYS A 302 22.80 -20.58 5.12
N ALA A 303 21.98 -21.30 4.36
CA ALA A 303 22.30 -21.70 2.99
C ALA A 303 22.54 -20.49 2.08
N LEU A 304 21.73 -19.42 2.20
CA LEU A 304 21.95 -18.18 1.46
C LEU A 304 23.28 -17.50 1.83
N VAL A 305 23.66 -17.54 3.11
CA VAL A 305 24.96 -17.01 3.56
C VAL A 305 26.10 -17.86 3.03
N GLU A 306 25.97 -19.19 3.05
CA GLU A 306 26.94 -20.12 2.47
C GLU A 306 27.10 -19.87 0.96
N GLU A 307 26.01 -19.79 0.20
CA GLU A 307 26.00 -19.44 -1.23
C GLU A 307 26.59 -18.06 -1.51
N ARG A 308 26.35 -17.07 -0.64
CA ARG A 308 26.98 -15.74 -0.76
C ARG A 308 28.47 -15.82 -0.54
N ILE A 309 28.93 -16.61 0.44
CA ILE A 309 30.35 -16.84 0.68
C ILE A 309 30.95 -17.58 -0.52
N GLU A 310 30.33 -18.64 -1.01
CA GLU A 310 30.78 -19.37 -2.19
C GLU A 310 30.86 -18.47 -3.41
N LYS A 311 29.83 -17.67 -3.69
CA LYS A 311 29.84 -16.68 -4.77
C LYS A 311 30.98 -15.67 -4.60
N LEU A 312 31.23 -15.16 -3.39
CA LEU A 312 32.36 -14.27 -3.13
C LEU A 312 33.69 -14.98 -3.40
N THR A 313 33.85 -16.25 -3.00
CA THR A 313 35.06 -17.03 -3.33
C THR A 313 35.19 -17.29 -4.83
N LEU A 314 34.09 -17.48 -5.56
CA LEU A 314 34.09 -17.64 -7.01
C LEU A 314 34.43 -16.32 -7.70
N ILE A 315 33.96 -15.18 -7.19
CA ILE A 315 34.34 -13.85 -7.68
C ILE A 315 35.82 -13.59 -7.42
N ASP A 316 36.34 -13.96 -6.24
CA ASP A 316 37.78 -13.84 -5.92
C ASP A 316 38.63 -14.72 -6.87
N LYS A 317 38.20 -15.97 -7.10
CA LYS A 317 38.81 -16.85 -8.10
C LYS A 317 38.73 -16.25 -9.51
N LEU A 318 37.59 -15.69 -9.92
CA LEU A 318 37.44 -15.05 -11.22
C LEU A 318 38.36 -13.82 -11.33
N GLY A 319 38.44 -13.00 -10.28
CA GLY A 319 39.35 -11.87 -10.18
C GLY A 319 40.83 -12.27 -10.20
N SER A 320 41.17 -13.52 -9.88
CA SER A 320 42.51 -14.09 -10.08
C SER A 320 42.74 -14.67 -11.49
N VAL A 321 41.68 -15.10 -12.17
CA VAL A 321 41.74 -15.68 -13.52
C VAL A 321 41.71 -14.60 -14.60
N GLU A 322 40.94 -13.53 -14.43
CA GLU A 322 40.93 -12.36 -15.33
C GLU A 322 42.34 -11.78 -15.60
N PRO A 323 43.19 -11.50 -14.59
CA PRO A 323 44.55 -11.02 -14.83
C PRO A 323 45.43 -12.09 -15.49
N GLN A 324 45.22 -13.38 -15.23
CA GLN A 324 45.92 -14.45 -15.94
C GLN A 324 45.52 -14.48 -17.42
N ILE A 325 44.24 -14.29 -17.74
CA ILE A 325 43.78 -14.18 -19.13
C ILE A 325 44.39 -12.95 -19.80
N LEU A 326 44.41 -11.79 -19.12
CA LEU A 326 45.05 -10.59 -19.63
C LEU A 326 46.55 -10.79 -19.89
N GLU A 327 47.26 -11.45 -18.97
CA GLU A 327 48.68 -11.81 -19.16
C GLU A 327 48.85 -12.72 -20.38
N LYS A 328 47.98 -13.73 -20.55
CA LYS A 328 48.01 -14.61 -21.74
C LYS A 328 47.68 -13.85 -23.01
N ASP A 329 46.73 -12.92 -22.99
CA ASP A 329 46.39 -12.07 -24.14
C ASP A 329 47.53 -11.13 -24.51
N GLU A 330 48.22 -10.54 -23.53
CA GLU A 330 49.44 -9.74 -23.77
C GLU A 330 50.56 -10.59 -24.39
N ILE A 331 50.74 -11.83 -23.90
CA ILE A 331 51.69 -12.78 -24.50
C ILE A 331 51.27 -13.14 -25.94
N ILE A 332 49.98 -13.42 -26.18
CA ILE A 332 49.46 -13.73 -27.52
C ILE A 332 49.67 -12.54 -28.45
N GLN A 333 49.35 -11.32 -28.01
CA GLN A 333 49.60 -10.10 -28.78
C GLN A 333 51.09 -9.92 -29.07
N GLY A 334 51.96 -10.17 -28.10
CA GLY A 334 53.41 -10.21 -28.30
C GLY A 334 53.81 -11.19 -29.40
N LEU A 335 53.39 -12.45 -29.29
CA LEU A 335 53.65 -13.50 -30.28
C LEU A 335 53.04 -13.17 -31.67
N GLU A 336 51.88 -12.53 -31.72
CA GLU A 336 51.29 -12.06 -32.97
C GLU A 336 52.10 -10.94 -33.61
N THR A 337 52.62 -10.00 -32.79
CA THR A 337 53.49 -8.93 -33.30
C THR A 337 54.81 -9.50 -33.81
N GLU A 338 55.41 -10.46 -33.10
CA GLU A 338 56.59 -11.19 -33.56
C GLU A 338 56.29 -11.97 -34.84
N LYS A 339 55.16 -12.68 -34.92
CA LYS A 339 54.71 -13.37 -36.15
C LYS A 339 54.54 -12.39 -37.31
N ARG A 340 53.99 -11.19 -37.06
CA ARG A 340 53.89 -10.13 -38.07
C ARG A 340 55.27 -9.61 -38.47
N GLN A 341 56.20 -9.41 -37.54
CA GLN A 341 57.57 -9.00 -37.81
C GLN A 341 58.32 -10.05 -38.64
N PHE A 342 58.27 -11.33 -38.26
CA PHE A 342 58.87 -12.42 -39.03
C PHE A 342 58.26 -12.56 -40.42
N LYS A 343 56.93 -12.41 -40.56
CA LYS A 343 56.29 -12.35 -41.88
C LYS A 343 56.83 -11.19 -42.72
N GLN A 344 56.96 -10.01 -42.14
CA GLN A 344 57.55 -8.84 -42.82
C GLN A 344 59.04 -9.06 -43.17
N GLU A 345 59.83 -9.71 -42.32
CA GLU A 345 61.21 -10.08 -42.63
C GLU A 345 61.30 -11.12 -43.74
N ILE A 346 60.42 -12.12 -43.76
CA ILE A 346 60.30 -13.08 -44.86
C ILE A 346 59.91 -12.35 -46.15
N GLU A 347 58.98 -11.41 -46.09
CA GLU A 347 58.58 -10.57 -47.24
C GLU A 347 59.74 -9.70 -47.72
N LYS A 348 60.53 -9.13 -46.80
CA LYS A 348 61.76 -8.37 -47.09
C LYS A 348 62.85 -9.23 -47.71
N LEU A 349 63.06 -10.44 -47.21
CA LEU A 349 64.02 -11.39 -47.79
C LEU A 349 63.55 -11.90 -49.16
N ARG A 350 62.24 -12.16 -49.33
CA ARG A 350 61.63 -12.51 -50.62
C ARG A 350 61.74 -11.37 -51.63
N SER A 351 61.47 -10.14 -51.21
CA SER A 351 61.60 -8.95 -52.07
C SER A 351 63.05 -8.57 -52.32
N ALA A 352 63.98 -8.79 -51.39
CA ALA A 352 65.42 -8.65 -51.60
C ALA A 352 65.95 -9.73 -52.58
N ALA A 353 65.42 -10.94 -52.52
CA ALA A 353 65.66 -11.99 -53.52
C ALA A 353 65.00 -11.69 -54.88
N ALA A 354 63.95 -10.86 -54.92
CA ALA A 354 63.24 -10.44 -56.14
C ALA A 354 63.71 -9.07 -56.69
N ALA A 355 64.58 -8.34 -55.98
CA ALA A 355 65.11 -7.06 -56.42
C ALA A 355 66.11 -7.23 -57.58
N PRO A 356 66.21 -6.25 -58.51
CA PRO A 356 66.97 -6.36 -59.77
C PRO A 356 68.51 -6.33 -59.62
N GLY A 357 69.03 -6.72 -58.45
CA GLY A 357 70.44 -7.09 -58.22
C GLY A 357 70.67 -8.60 -58.10
N GLY A 358 69.60 -9.41 -57.92
CA GLY A 358 69.64 -10.87 -57.83
C GLY A 358 69.83 -11.60 -59.17
N THR A 359 70.51 -10.98 -60.13
CA THR A 359 70.83 -11.63 -61.43
C THR A 359 71.84 -12.76 -61.28
N MET A 360 72.60 -12.79 -60.17
CA MET A 360 73.52 -13.88 -59.83
C MET A 360 72.74 -15.13 -59.42
N ASP A 361 71.73 -15.02 -58.55
CA ASP A 361 70.94 -16.17 -58.07
C ASP A 361 69.95 -16.71 -59.10
N THR A 362 69.35 -15.85 -59.93
CA THR A 362 68.48 -16.31 -61.02
C THR A 362 69.29 -16.94 -62.16
N ARG A 363 70.47 -16.41 -62.50
CA ARG A 363 71.40 -17.11 -63.41
C ARG A 363 71.99 -18.35 -62.78
N ALA A 364 72.32 -18.35 -61.50
CA ALA A 364 72.85 -19.52 -60.80
C ALA A 364 71.80 -20.62 -60.69
N LYS A 365 70.54 -20.29 -60.41
CA LYS A 365 69.40 -21.22 -60.48
C LYS A 365 69.20 -21.76 -61.89
N LEU A 366 69.21 -20.92 -62.92
CA LEU A 366 69.15 -21.38 -64.31
C LEU A 366 70.39 -22.21 -64.71
N ARG A 367 71.58 -21.92 -64.18
CA ARG A 367 72.79 -22.71 -64.41
C ARG A 367 72.72 -24.06 -63.70
N LEU A 368 72.23 -24.09 -62.46
CA LEU A 368 72.02 -25.30 -61.67
C LEU A 368 70.89 -26.15 -62.24
N GLU A 369 69.82 -25.56 -62.75
CA GLU A 369 68.76 -26.28 -63.46
C GLU A 369 69.28 -26.84 -64.80
N ARG A 370 70.10 -26.08 -65.53
CA ARG A 370 70.72 -26.56 -66.77
C ARG A 370 71.78 -27.63 -66.50
N GLN A 371 72.55 -27.51 -65.41
CA GLN A 371 73.48 -28.53 -64.93
C GLN A 371 72.75 -29.78 -64.44
N ARG A 372 71.61 -29.62 -63.74
CA ARG A 372 70.75 -30.73 -63.33
C ARG A 372 70.14 -31.44 -64.54
N ALA A 373 69.66 -30.69 -65.53
CA ALA A 373 69.14 -31.27 -66.76
C ALA A 373 70.23 -31.96 -67.60
N LEU A 374 71.45 -31.41 -67.64
CA LEU A 374 72.59 -32.06 -68.27
C LEU A 374 73.03 -33.31 -67.51
N ALA A 375 73.11 -33.26 -66.18
CA ALA A 375 73.43 -34.41 -65.34
C ALA A 375 72.37 -35.51 -65.44
N VAL A 376 71.08 -35.15 -65.54
CA VAL A 376 70.00 -36.14 -65.78
C VAL A 376 70.15 -36.77 -67.16
N LYS A 377 70.46 -35.99 -68.20
CA LYS A 377 70.73 -36.53 -69.54
C LYS A 377 72.02 -37.36 -69.60
N GLU A 378 73.06 -36.99 -68.85
CA GLU A 378 74.28 -37.77 -68.70
C GLU A 378 74.03 -39.06 -67.93
N VAL A 379 73.19 -39.04 -66.88
CA VAL A 379 72.76 -40.25 -66.18
C VAL A 379 71.91 -41.13 -67.07
N GLU A 380 70.99 -40.57 -67.86
CA GLU A 380 70.21 -41.32 -68.87
C GLU A 380 71.11 -41.89 -69.96
N TYR A 381 72.12 -41.15 -70.41
CA TYR A 381 73.11 -41.59 -71.39
C TYR A 381 74.04 -42.67 -70.82
N LEU A 382 74.52 -42.53 -69.58
CA LEU A 382 75.32 -43.53 -68.88
C LEU A 382 74.49 -44.78 -68.57
N ARG A 383 73.20 -44.64 -68.25
CA ARG A 383 72.26 -45.76 -68.13
C ARG A 383 72.04 -46.45 -69.47
N ALA A 384 71.97 -45.70 -70.57
CA ALA A 384 71.87 -46.28 -71.91
C ALA A 384 73.18 -46.96 -72.35
N GLN A 385 74.34 -46.40 -71.98
CA GLN A 385 75.64 -47.03 -72.20
C GLN A 385 75.83 -48.29 -71.35
N LEU A 386 75.44 -48.27 -70.07
CA LEU A 386 75.43 -49.46 -69.22
C LEU A 386 74.50 -50.52 -69.79
N LYS A 387 73.29 -50.16 -70.23
CA LYS A 387 72.40 -51.10 -70.94
C LYS A 387 73.02 -51.61 -72.25
N ALA A 388 73.75 -50.78 -72.99
CA ALA A 388 74.44 -51.20 -74.21
C ALA A 388 75.59 -52.16 -73.89
N PHE A 389 76.38 -51.89 -72.84
CA PHE A 389 77.42 -52.79 -72.34
C PHE A 389 76.82 -54.08 -71.78
N ASP A 390 75.71 -54.04 -71.04
CA ASP A 390 74.99 -55.24 -70.60
C ASP A 390 74.53 -56.06 -71.81
N THR A 391 74.04 -55.42 -72.89
CA THR A 391 73.67 -56.12 -74.12
C THR A 391 74.86 -56.60 -74.95
N GLU A 392 76.00 -55.90 -74.90
CA GLU A 392 77.25 -56.29 -75.58
C GLU A 392 77.94 -57.44 -74.82
N GLU A 393 77.97 -57.40 -73.48
CA GLU A 393 78.39 -58.50 -72.62
C GLU A 393 77.50 -59.73 -72.80
N LEU A 394 76.18 -59.55 -72.98
CA LEU A 394 75.25 -60.63 -73.31
C LEU A 394 75.46 -61.23 -74.71
N THR A 395 76.07 -60.50 -75.65
CA THR A 395 76.22 -60.95 -77.06
C THR A 395 77.64 -61.34 -77.45
N MET A 396 78.66 -60.94 -76.69
CA MET A 396 80.08 -61.16 -77.01
C MET A 396 80.83 -62.13 -76.06
N HIS A 397 80.20 -62.64 -75.00
CA HIS A 397 80.83 -63.58 -74.07
C HIS A 397 80.08 -64.93 -73.95
N GLU A 398 80.40 -65.88 -74.85
CA GLU A 398 79.98 -67.30 -74.74
C GLU A 398 80.87 -68.14 -73.80
N GLU A 399 81.90 -67.58 -73.16
CA GLU A 399 82.75 -68.30 -72.21
C GLU A 399 83.02 -67.50 -70.92
N GLY A 400 82.12 -67.70 -69.94
CA GLY A 400 82.31 -67.63 -68.49
C GLY A 400 83.19 -66.53 -67.87
N SER A 401 82.55 -65.49 -67.33
CA SER A 401 82.61 -65.18 -65.87
C SER A 401 81.79 -63.91 -65.54
N HIS A 402 80.60 -64.16 -64.99
CA HIS A 402 79.74 -63.28 -64.19
C HIS A 402 79.07 -62.08 -64.89
N TYR A 403 78.21 -62.37 -65.88
CA TYR A 403 76.92 -61.66 -65.95
C TYR A 403 76.13 -62.01 -64.67
N ASP A 404 76.16 -61.11 -63.70
CA ASP A 404 75.56 -61.34 -62.38
C ASP A 404 74.06 -61.05 -62.47
N GLU A 405 73.35 -61.95 -63.15
CA GLU A 405 71.92 -61.87 -63.46
C GLU A 405 71.08 -61.65 -62.18
N GLN A 406 71.56 -62.15 -61.04
CA GLN A 406 70.98 -61.92 -59.72
C GLN A 406 71.14 -60.47 -59.25
N LYS A 407 72.29 -59.83 -59.49
CA LYS A 407 72.49 -58.40 -59.19
C LYS A 407 71.69 -57.52 -60.14
N ASN A 408 71.60 -57.85 -61.42
CA ASN A 408 70.74 -57.09 -62.35
C ASN A 408 69.26 -57.21 -61.98
N GLN A 409 68.78 -58.38 -61.59
CA GLN A 409 67.41 -58.54 -61.07
C GLN A 409 67.22 -57.82 -59.73
N GLN A 410 68.23 -57.77 -58.86
CA GLN A 410 68.17 -57.03 -57.60
C GLN A 410 68.16 -55.51 -57.85
N ILE A 411 68.96 -55.03 -58.80
CA ILE A 411 68.98 -53.63 -59.24
C ILE A 411 67.63 -53.27 -59.86
N GLU A 412 67.06 -54.10 -60.73
CA GLU A 412 65.74 -53.86 -61.32
C GLU A 412 64.62 -53.82 -60.26
N LYS A 413 64.69 -54.68 -59.24
CA LYS A 413 63.76 -54.65 -58.09
C LYS A 413 63.94 -53.39 -57.24
N LEU A 414 65.18 -52.95 -57.00
CA LEU A 414 65.48 -51.72 -56.28
C LEU A 414 65.05 -50.48 -57.07
N GLU A 415 65.20 -50.48 -58.39
CA GLU A 415 64.71 -49.41 -59.26
C GLU A 415 63.18 -49.32 -59.23
N LYS A 416 62.48 -50.47 -59.30
CA LYS A 416 61.02 -50.52 -59.15
C LYS A 416 60.57 -49.98 -57.78
N LEU A 417 61.25 -50.37 -56.70
CA LEU A 417 60.94 -49.88 -55.34
C LEU A 417 61.18 -48.36 -55.22
N VAL A 418 62.25 -47.83 -55.83
CA VAL A 418 62.54 -46.39 -55.84
C VAL A 418 61.51 -45.62 -56.66
N ASP A 419 61.05 -46.17 -57.78
CA ASP A 419 60.00 -45.54 -58.59
C ASP A 419 58.62 -45.63 -57.90
N GLU A 420 58.33 -46.72 -57.18
CA GLU A 420 57.17 -46.83 -56.29
C GLU A 420 57.20 -45.76 -55.19
N TYR A 421 58.33 -45.59 -54.49
CA TYR A 421 58.48 -44.54 -53.48
C TYR A 421 58.37 -43.12 -54.05
N ARG A 422 58.85 -42.88 -55.28
CA ARG A 422 58.66 -41.58 -55.96
C ARG A 422 57.20 -41.31 -56.27
N ASN A 423 56.46 -42.32 -56.72
CA ASN A 423 55.04 -42.21 -56.99
C ASN A 423 54.24 -42.01 -55.70
N GLU A 424 54.60 -42.69 -54.60
CA GLU A 424 54.00 -42.48 -53.29
C GLU A 424 54.27 -41.07 -52.75
N LEU A 425 55.50 -40.57 -52.87
CA LEU A 425 55.84 -39.19 -52.50
C LEU A 425 55.05 -38.17 -53.35
N HIS A 426 54.86 -38.44 -54.64
CA HIS A 426 54.05 -37.57 -55.49
C HIS A 426 52.56 -37.57 -55.07
N LYS A 427 52.01 -38.74 -54.74
CA LYS A 427 50.64 -38.88 -54.21
C LYS A 427 50.47 -38.19 -52.87
N VAL A 428 51.39 -38.41 -51.93
CA VAL A 428 51.38 -37.74 -50.61
C VAL A 428 51.49 -36.22 -50.77
N HIS A 429 52.26 -35.74 -51.74
CA HIS A 429 52.36 -34.31 -52.03
C HIS A 429 51.06 -33.75 -52.63
N GLU A 430 50.42 -34.48 -53.54
CA GLU A 430 49.09 -34.13 -54.06
C GLU A 430 48.04 -34.12 -52.95
N ASP A 431 48.04 -35.14 -52.08
CA ASP A 431 47.13 -35.25 -50.93
C ASP A 431 47.37 -34.13 -49.92
N LEU A 432 48.62 -33.77 -49.60
CA LEU A 432 48.94 -32.62 -48.75
C LEU A 432 48.50 -31.31 -49.39
N SER A 433 48.68 -31.15 -50.70
CA SER A 433 48.21 -29.95 -51.42
C SER A 433 46.69 -29.86 -51.49
N ALA A 434 46.00 -31.01 -51.53
CA ALA A 434 44.55 -31.10 -51.46
C ALA A 434 44.05 -30.82 -50.04
N LEU A 435 44.78 -31.28 -49.02
CA LEU A 435 44.49 -31.04 -47.62
C LEU A 435 44.74 -29.58 -47.23
N GLU A 436 45.78 -28.92 -47.74
CA GLU A 436 45.98 -27.46 -47.57
C GLU A 436 44.88 -26.65 -48.28
N LYS A 437 44.39 -27.12 -49.44
CA LYS A 437 43.23 -26.52 -50.12
C LYS A 437 41.90 -26.80 -49.41
N ALA A 438 41.80 -27.86 -48.62
CA ALA A 438 40.65 -28.19 -47.79
C ALA A 438 40.69 -27.43 -46.45
N SER A 439 41.85 -27.32 -45.80
CA SER A 439 42.00 -26.60 -44.54
C SER A 439 41.85 -25.09 -44.71
N SER A 440 42.13 -24.55 -45.90
CA SER A 440 41.80 -23.15 -46.25
C SER A 440 40.33 -22.91 -46.57
N LYS A 441 39.50 -23.95 -46.67
CA LYS A 441 38.03 -23.87 -46.82
C LYS A 441 37.27 -24.16 -45.52
N ASP A 442 37.85 -24.88 -44.58
CA ASP A 442 37.17 -25.29 -43.34
C ASP A 442 37.29 -24.28 -42.17
N GLU A 443 38.09 -23.22 -42.28
CA GLU A 443 38.11 -22.11 -41.29
C GLU A 443 36.99 -21.05 -41.50
N GLU A 444 36.15 -21.17 -42.54
CA GLU A 444 34.97 -20.31 -42.78
C GLU A 444 33.62 -21.00 -42.46
N GLY A 445 33.64 -22.17 -41.80
CA GLY A 445 32.50 -23.08 -41.71
C GLY A 445 31.50 -22.91 -40.54
N THR A 446 31.68 -21.98 -39.60
CA THR A 446 30.77 -21.86 -38.43
C THR A 446 30.39 -20.44 -38.04
N ALA A 447 29.93 -19.63 -38.99
CA ALA A 447 29.12 -18.44 -38.70
C ALA A 447 28.24 -18.05 -39.90
N ALA A 448 27.21 -18.83 -40.15
CA ALA A 448 26.19 -18.51 -41.15
C ALA A 448 25.32 -17.33 -40.67
N THR A 449 25.54 -16.13 -41.20
CA THR A 449 24.48 -15.26 -41.75
C THR A 449 25.08 -14.08 -42.52
N THR A 450 24.79 -14.05 -43.83
CA THR A 450 24.85 -12.91 -44.77
C THR A 450 26.19 -12.20 -44.99
N SER A 451 27.02 -12.69 -45.91
CA SER A 451 28.13 -11.93 -46.51
C SER A 451 27.76 -11.38 -47.89
N ARG A 452 27.75 -10.04 -47.99
CA ARG A 452 27.74 -9.28 -49.24
C ARG A 452 29.12 -9.38 -49.88
N GLY A 453 29.16 -9.41 -51.22
CA GLY A 453 30.34 -9.74 -52.02
C GLY A 453 31.63 -8.97 -51.70
N ILE A 454 32.73 -9.73 -51.67
CA ILE A 454 34.10 -9.24 -51.47
C ILE A 454 34.61 -8.64 -52.77
N LYS A 455 34.85 -7.32 -52.78
CA LYS A 455 35.72 -6.66 -53.76
C LYS A 455 36.65 -5.69 -53.02
N ARG A 456 37.95 -6.00 -53.09
CA ARG A 456 39.15 -5.28 -52.58
C ARG A 456 39.37 -5.37 -51.05
N PRO A 457 40.63 -5.52 -50.60
CA PRO A 457 40.94 -5.28 -49.18
C PRO A 457 40.62 -3.81 -48.88
N LEU A 458 39.75 -3.59 -47.89
CA LEU A 458 39.37 -2.27 -47.42
C LEU A 458 40.61 -1.52 -46.89
N SER A 459 40.61 -0.21 -47.12
CA SER A 459 41.57 0.72 -46.53
C SER A 459 41.51 0.64 -45.00
N PRO A 460 42.63 0.77 -44.26
CA PRO A 460 42.67 0.65 -42.80
C PRO A 460 41.61 1.49 -42.05
N ALA A 461 41.20 2.63 -42.61
CA ALA A 461 40.24 3.54 -42.00
C ALA A 461 38.79 3.02 -41.94
N ASP A 462 38.38 2.14 -42.87
CA ASP A 462 37.01 1.58 -42.86
C ASP A 462 36.89 0.36 -41.92
N SER A 463 38.01 -0.34 -41.67
CA SER A 463 38.10 -1.44 -40.69
C SER A 463 37.91 -0.94 -39.27
N ASP A 464 38.47 0.24 -38.94
CA ASP A 464 38.34 0.83 -37.60
C ASP A 464 36.88 1.25 -37.33
N ALA A 465 36.20 1.87 -38.29
CA ALA A 465 34.79 2.26 -38.16
C ALA A 465 33.82 1.07 -38.02
N GLU A 466 34.10 -0.04 -38.73
CA GLU A 466 33.34 -1.29 -38.56
C GLU A 466 33.62 -1.92 -37.19
N SER A 467 34.88 -1.89 -36.71
CA SER A 467 35.24 -2.39 -35.37
C SER A 467 34.56 -1.60 -34.25
N GLU A 468 34.46 -0.27 -34.37
CA GLU A 468 33.76 0.59 -33.43
C GLU A 468 32.26 0.30 -33.42
N ARG A 469 31.64 0.12 -34.59
CA ARG A 469 30.22 -0.24 -34.70
C ARG A 469 29.93 -1.61 -34.09
N ILE A 470 30.80 -2.58 -34.31
CA ILE A 470 30.72 -3.91 -33.69
C ILE A 470 30.85 -3.77 -32.17
N SER A 471 31.79 -2.96 -31.67
CA SER A 471 31.95 -2.72 -30.23
C SER A 471 30.72 -2.07 -29.56
N ILE A 472 30.04 -1.15 -30.26
CA ILE A 472 28.82 -0.52 -29.78
C ILE A 472 27.67 -1.53 -29.77
N LEU A 473 27.57 -2.39 -30.80
CA LEU A 473 26.56 -3.42 -30.88
C LEU A 473 26.77 -4.53 -29.84
N THR A 474 28.00 -4.93 -29.54
CA THR A 474 28.28 -5.92 -28.49
C THR A 474 27.97 -5.35 -27.10
N ARG A 475 28.28 -4.08 -26.82
CA ARG A 475 27.88 -3.41 -25.58
C ARG A 475 26.35 -3.33 -25.44
N LYS A 476 25.64 -2.98 -26.52
CA LYS A 476 24.16 -2.97 -26.53
C LYS A 476 23.57 -4.36 -26.35
N ASN A 477 24.14 -5.39 -26.98
CA ASN A 477 23.69 -6.76 -26.84
C ASN A 477 23.88 -7.25 -25.39
N ARG A 478 25.03 -6.97 -24.78
CA ARG A 478 25.29 -7.24 -23.36
C ARG A 478 24.31 -6.51 -22.44
N SER A 479 24.06 -5.23 -22.67
CA SER A 479 23.08 -4.45 -21.89
C SER A 479 21.65 -5.01 -22.03
N LEU A 480 21.25 -5.45 -23.22
CA LEU A 480 19.96 -6.09 -23.45
C LEU A 480 19.87 -7.47 -22.78
N GLN A 481 20.94 -8.26 -22.78
CA GLN A 481 21.00 -9.53 -22.05
C GLN A 481 20.90 -9.32 -20.53
N GLU A 482 21.58 -8.29 -19.99
CA GLU A 482 21.46 -7.90 -18.58
C GLU A 482 20.04 -7.40 -18.24
N ALA A 483 19.39 -6.64 -19.13
CA ALA A 483 18.01 -6.21 -18.95
C ALA A 483 17.02 -7.39 -19.02
N LEU A 484 17.24 -8.33 -19.95
CA LEU A 484 16.43 -9.54 -20.10
C LEU A 484 16.51 -10.41 -18.85
N SER A 485 17.72 -10.71 -18.37
CA SER A 485 17.93 -11.49 -17.14
C SER A 485 17.34 -10.84 -15.90
N LYS A 486 17.45 -9.50 -15.74
CA LYS A 486 16.79 -8.76 -14.65
C LYS A 486 15.26 -8.85 -14.72
N SER A 487 14.70 -8.74 -15.92
CA SER A 487 13.26 -8.87 -16.16
C SER A 487 12.76 -10.30 -15.89
N GLU A 488 13.51 -11.32 -16.31
CA GLU A 488 13.20 -12.72 -16.02
C GLU A 488 13.24 -13.01 -14.51
N GLN A 489 14.21 -12.45 -13.79
CA GLN A 489 14.27 -12.54 -12.32
C GLN A 489 13.08 -11.87 -11.66
N SER A 490 12.68 -10.66 -12.07
CA SER A 490 11.53 -9.98 -11.51
C SER A 490 10.22 -10.71 -11.79
N ILE A 491 10.05 -11.28 -13.00
CA ILE A 491 8.90 -12.10 -13.36
C ILE A 491 8.82 -13.37 -12.48
N LYS A 492 9.96 -14.02 -12.20
CA LYS A 492 9.99 -15.18 -11.30
C LYS A 492 9.54 -14.79 -9.89
N VAL A 493 10.11 -13.73 -9.32
CA VAL A 493 9.72 -13.24 -7.98
C VAL A 493 8.23 -12.90 -7.91
N LEU A 494 7.72 -12.14 -8.88
CA LEU A 494 6.30 -11.78 -8.94
C LEU A 494 5.38 -12.99 -9.07
N ARG A 495 5.79 -14.04 -9.80
CA ARG A 495 5.01 -15.29 -9.89
C ARG A 495 4.94 -16.00 -8.53
N HIS A 496 6.06 -16.06 -7.80
CA HIS A 496 6.09 -16.66 -6.46
C HIS A 496 5.21 -15.87 -5.47
N GLU A 497 5.28 -14.53 -5.47
CA GLU A 497 4.41 -13.69 -4.64
C GLU A 497 2.92 -13.89 -4.99
N LEU A 498 2.60 -14.03 -6.26
CA LEU A 498 1.24 -14.29 -6.73
C LEU A 498 0.74 -15.66 -6.26
N ASP A 499 1.57 -16.70 -6.32
CA ASP A 499 1.17 -18.03 -5.87
C ASP A 499 1.09 -18.14 -4.34
N ALA A 500 1.95 -17.44 -3.59
CA ALA A 500 1.86 -17.31 -2.13
C ALA A 500 0.62 -16.51 -1.69
N THR A 501 0.25 -15.44 -2.41
CA THR A 501 -0.98 -14.69 -2.10
C THR A 501 -2.24 -15.49 -2.44
N LYS A 502 -2.22 -16.30 -3.50
CA LYS A 502 -3.30 -17.25 -3.81
C LYS A 502 -3.45 -18.33 -2.73
N SER A 503 -2.35 -18.94 -2.27
CA SER A 503 -2.41 -19.94 -1.19
C SER A 503 -2.97 -19.30 0.08
N HIS A 504 -2.53 -18.08 0.43
CA HIS A 504 -3.07 -17.32 1.56
C HIS A 504 -4.58 -17.05 1.42
N LEU A 505 -5.03 -16.55 0.26
CA LEU A 505 -6.46 -16.35 -0.01
C LEU A 505 -7.27 -17.65 0.09
N SER A 506 -6.74 -18.77 -0.41
CA SER A 506 -7.41 -20.07 -0.31
C SER A 506 -7.54 -20.53 1.15
N SER A 507 -6.50 -20.35 1.97
CA SER A 507 -6.55 -20.69 3.40
C SER A 507 -7.52 -19.79 4.19
N LEU A 508 -7.62 -18.49 3.85
CA LEU A 508 -8.60 -17.57 4.43
C LEU A 508 -10.04 -17.93 4.01
N GLN A 509 -10.23 -18.37 2.76
CA GLN A 509 -11.50 -18.90 2.27
C GLN A 509 -11.88 -20.21 2.99
N GLU A 510 -10.92 -21.06 3.31
CA GLU A 510 -11.15 -22.28 4.11
C GLU A 510 -11.45 -21.97 5.58
N GLN A 511 -10.78 -20.98 6.16
CA GLN A 511 -11.08 -20.49 7.52
C GLN A 511 -12.47 -19.85 7.60
N SER A 512 -12.88 -19.07 6.59
CA SER A 512 -14.24 -18.51 6.55
C SER A 512 -15.33 -19.55 6.27
N ARG A 513 -14.97 -20.74 5.75
CA ARG A 513 -15.87 -21.91 5.67
C ARG A 513 -16.07 -22.60 7.02
N THR A 514 -15.31 -22.25 8.07
CA THR A 514 -15.64 -22.72 9.42
C THR A 514 -16.97 -22.12 9.85
N ARG A 515 -17.94 -22.99 10.16
CA ARG A 515 -19.32 -22.60 10.45
C ARG A 515 -19.36 -21.96 11.83
N ILE A 516 -19.43 -20.63 11.89
CA ILE A 516 -19.61 -19.90 13.14
C ILE A 516 -21.02 -20.20 13.64
N LEU A 517 -21.13 -20.75 14.84
CA LEU A 517 -22.42 -21.08 15.46
C LEU A 517 -23.05 -19.80 15.98
N GLU A 518 -23.91 -19.17 15.18
CA GLU A 518 -24.69 -18.01 15.60
C GLU A 518 -26.08 -18.40 16.11
N LEU A 519 -26.64 -17.56 16.99
CA LEU A 519 -28.04 -17.66 17.39
C LEU A 519 -28.91 -17.51 16.14
N ARG A 520 -29.91 -18.39 15.96
CA ARG A 520 -30.85 -18.36 14.81
C ARG A 520 -31.52 -16.99 14.60
N ALA A 521 -31.71 -16.21 15.67
CA ALA A 521 -32.17 -14.83 15.64
C ALA A 521 -31.17 -13.97 16.42
N ASN A 522 -30.08 -13.60 15.77
CA ASN A 522 -29.05 -12.75 16.35
C ASN A 522 -29.45 -11.27 16.19
N PRO A 523 -29.74 -10.54 17.28
CA PRO A 523 -30.18 -9.14 17.20
C PRO A 523 -29.12 -8.23 16.57
N THR A 524 -27.84 -8.57 16.69
CA THR A 524 -26.74 -7.81 16.08
C THR A 524 -26.72 -8.01 14.56
N ALA A 525 -26.90 -9.24 14.09
CA ALA A 525 -26.97 -9.54 12.66
C ALA A 525 -28.24 -8.96 12.02
N GLU A 526 -29.38 -8.99 12.73
CA GLU A 526 -30.60 -8.31 12.28
C GLU A 526 -30.41 -6.79 12.16
N ALA A 527 -29.78 -6.16 13.16
CA ALA A 527 -29.46 -4.73 13.12
C ALA A 527 -28.48 -4.38 11.98
N GLU A 528 -27.46 -5.22 11.74
CA GLU A 528 -26.53 -5.06 10.63
C GLU A 528 -27.23 -5.24 9.29
N ASN A 529 -28.07 -6.27 9.14
CA ASN A 529 -28.85 -6.50 7.92
C ASN A 529 -29.81 -5.33 7.63
N LEU A 530 -30.47 -4.79 8.65
CA LEU A 530 -31.29 -3.59 8.51
C LEU A 530 -30.43 -2.40 8.06
N LYS A 531 -29.30 -2.14 8.71
CA LYS A 531 -28.37 -1.06 8.32
C LYS A 531 -27.81 -1.21 6.91
N MET A 532 -27.46 -2.44 6.52
CA MET A 532 -26.97 -2.73 5.18
C MET A 532 -28.09 -2.61 4.14
N SER A 533 -29.31 -2.99 4.48
CA SER A 533 -30.48 -2.79 3.62
C SER A 533 -30.78 -1.31 3.41
N THR A 534 -30.76 -0.49 4.46
CA THR A 534 -30.99 0.97 4.36
C THR A 534 -29.87 1.67 3.60
N LEU A 535 -28.61 1.29 3.81
CA LEU A 535 -27.50 1.82 3.02
C LEU A 535 -27.62 1.45 1.54
N ARG A 536 -28.00 0.22 1.21
CA ARG A 536 -28.22 -0.21 -0.19
C ARG A 536 -29.38 0.54 -0.83
N THR A 537 -30.49 0.77 -0.13
CA THR A 537 -31.62 1.54 -0.66
C THR A 537 -31.27 3.01 -0.85
N LEU A 538 -30.54 3.63 0.08
CA LEU A 538 -30.08 5.02 -0.05
C LEU A 538 -29.00 5.19 -1.14
N GLN A 539 -28.11 4.21 -1.32
CA GLN A 539 -27.18 4.20 -2.45
C GLN A 539 -27.93 4.02 -3.78
N ALA A 540 -28.97 3.19 -3.78
CA ALA A 540 -29.85 3.00 -4.93
C ALA A 540 -30.66 4.26 -5.28
N GLU A 541 -31.12 4.98 -4.27
CA GLU A 541 -31.77 6.28 -4.44
C GLU A 541 -30.79 7.32 -4.98
N ASN A 542 -29.59 7.44 -4.39
CA ASN A 542 -28.57 8.38 -4.85
C ASN A 542 -28.15 8.13 -6.31
N ARG A 543 -27.96 6.86 -6.71
CA ARG A 543 -27.64 6.55 -8.12
C ARG A 543 -28.79 6.94 -9.06
N ASP A 544 -30.04 6.69 -8.67
CA ASP A 544 -31.21 6.97 -9.50
C ASP A 544 -31.49 8.47 -9.60
N LEU A 545 -31.34 9.21 -8.49
CA LEU A 545 -31.44 10.68 -8.45
C LEU A 545 -30.29 11.35 -9.23
N LEU A 546 -29.06 10.84 -9.11
CA LEU A 546 -27.93 11.34 -9.91
C LEU A 546 -28.12 11.07 -11.40
N ALA A 547 -28.68 9.92 -11.78
CA ALA A 547 -29.03 9.62 -13.18
C ALA A 547 -30.10 10.58 -13.72
N GLN A 548 -31.07 10.98 -12.89
CA GLN A 548 -32.05 12.02 -13.26
C GLN A 548 -31.41 13.40 -13.43
N LEU A 549 -30.51 13.80 -12.51
CA LEU A 549 -29.80 15.09 -12.57
C LEU A 549 -28.84 15.20 -13.76
N ARG A 550 -28.23 14.08 -14.17
CA ARG A 550 -27.29 14.02 -15.31
C ARG A 550 -27.97 14.03 -16.68
N GLY A 551 -29.30 13.98 -16.74
CA GLY A 551 -30.07 14.24 -17.96
C GLY A 551 -30.34 13.04 -18.86
N ASP A 552 -29.98 11.81 -18.46
CA ASP A 552 -30.22 10.59 -19.26
C ASP A 552 -31.73 10.30 -19.48
N ASN A 553 -32.61 10.96 -18.72
CA ASN A 553 -34.06 10.84 -18.82
C ASN A 553 -34.78 12.20 -18.96
N ALA A 554 -34.29 13.10 -19.83
CA ALA A 554 -34.87 14.44 -20.04
C ALA A 554 -36.38 14.47 -20.43
N LYS A 555 -36.98 13.35 -20.85
CA LYS A 555 -38.42 13.23 -21.16
C LYS A 555 -39.28 12.69 -20.00
N VAL A 556 -38.66 12.24 -18.90
CA VAL A 556 -39.33 11.63 -17.73
C VAL A 556 -38.98 12.39 -16.44
N ALA A 557 -38.62 13.68 -16.55
CA ALA A 557 -38.21 14.53 -15.42
C ALA A 557 -39.31 14.83 -14.38
N ARG A 558 -40.50 14.22 -14.51
CA ARG A 558 -41.66 14.43 -13.61
C ARG A 558 -42.13 13.14 -12.92
N VAL A 559 -41.34 12.07 -12.94
CA VAL A 559 -41.68 10.80 -12.28
C VAL A 559 -40.69 10.52 -11.15
N VAL A 560 -41.24 10.33 -9.96
CA VAL A 560 -40.51 9.98 -8.74
C VAL A 560 -39.94 8.55 -8.91
N PRO A 561 -38.62 8.34 -8.78
CA PRO A 561 -38.03 7.01 -8.95
C PRO A 561 -38.47 6.04 -7.86
N VAL A 562 -38.69 4.77 -8.21
CA VAL A 562 -39.21 3.73 -7.29
C VAL A 562 -38.32 3.56 -6.05
N SER A 563 -37.00 3.77 -6.17
CA SER A 563 -36.05 3.76 -5.06
C SER A 563 -36.33 4.81 -3.99
N THR A 564 -36.80 6.00 -4.37
CA THR A 564 -37.25 7.05 -3.40
C THR A 564 -38.57 6.68 -2.71
N LEU A 565 -39.43 5.90 -3.36
CA LEU A 565 -40.63 5.38 -2.71
C LEU A 565 -40.29 4.28 -1.70
N ASP A 566 -39.29 3.46 -2.00
CA ASP A 566 -38.87 2.40 -1.11
C ASP A 566 -38.09 2.93 0.11
N SER A 567 -37.29 4.01 -0.05
CA SER A 567 -36.70 4.71 1.10
C SER A 567 -37.79 5.35 1.98
N LEU A 568 -38.78 6.03 1.38
CA LEU A 568 -39.91 6.61 2.12
C LEU A 568 -40.72 5.54 2.88
N LYS A 569 -40.93 4.35 2.29
CA LYS A 569 -41.60 3.23 2.98
C LYS A 569 -40.79 2.73 4.18
N LEU A 570 -39.47 2.64 4.06
CA LEU A 570 -38.60 2.25 5.17
C LEU A 570 -38.65 3.27 6.30
N GLU A 571 -38.61 4.57 5.98
CA GLU A 571 -38.78 5.64 6.97
C GLU A 571 -40.15 5.59 7.65
N MET A 572 -41.22 5.31 6.90
CA MET A 572 -42.57 5.15 7.46
C MET A 572 -42.65 3.96 8.43
N GLN A 573 -42.05 2.82 8.07
CA GLN A 573 -41.98 1.64 8.96
C GLN A 573 -41.15 1.92 10.23
N GLU A 574 -40.05 2.67 10.11
CA GLU A 574 -39.28 3.10 11.28
C GLU A 574 -40.11 4.02 12.18
N MET A 575 -40.82 4.98 11.59
CA MET A 575 -41.70 5.89 12.32
C MET A 575 -42.81 5.13 13.05
N GLU A 576 -43.49 4.19 12.38
CA GLU A 576 -44.49 3.30 12.98
C GLU A 576 -43.91 2.52 14.17
N ARG A 577 -42.69 1.99 14.05
CA ARG A 577 -42.01 1.30 15.15
C ARG A 577 -41.77 2.22 16.34
N THR A 578 -41.29 3.44 16.11
CA THR A 578 -41.07 4.42 17.19
C THR A 578 -42.37 4.83 17.87
N VAL A 579 -43.48 4.96 17.12
CA VAL A 579 -44.81 5.23 17.67
C VAL A 579 -45.26 4.06 18.54
N ALA A 580 -45.14 2.82 18.06
CA ALA A 580 -45.50 1.63 18.83
C ALA A 580 -44.70 1.51 20.13
N GLU A 581 -43.40 1.83 20.12
CA GLU A 581 -42.57 1.87 21.33
C GLU A 581 -43.02 2.95 22.32
N LYS A 582 -43.33 4.15 21.84
CA LYS A 582 -43.85 5.25 22.67
C LYS A 582 -45.21 4.92 23.25
N GLU A 583 -46.12 4.31 22.49
CA GLU A 583 -47.42 3.83 22.97
C GLU A 583 -47.27 2.74 24.03
N LYS A 584 -46.35 1.78 23.81
CA LYS A 584 -46.04 0.74 24.79
C LYS A 584 -45.51 1.34 26.10
N ARG A 585 -44.63 2.35 26.01
CA ARG A 585 -44.14 3.09 27.19
C ARG A 585 -45.28 3.82 27.89
N MET A 586 -46.15 4.50 27.15
CA MET A 586 -47.31 5.21 27.70
C MET A 586 -48.29 4.25 28.41
N ARG A 587 -48.53 3.08 27.81
CA ARG A 587 -49.39 2.04 28.40
C ARG A 587 -48.81 1.54 29.73
N ARG A 588 -47.52 1.20 29.75
CA ARG A 588 -46.81 0.80 30.99
C ARG A 588 -46.85 1.89 32.04
N LEU A 589 -46.66 3.15 31.66
CA LEU A 589 -46.73 4.27 32.60
C LEU A 589 -48.15 4.41 33.20
N LYS A 590 -49.20 4.27 32.39
CA LYS A 590 -50.59 4.26 32.86
C LYS A 590 -50.87 3.08 33.79
N GLU A 591 -50.35 1.90 33.48
CA GLU A 591 -50.45 0.70 34.34
C GLU A 591 -49.76 0.92 35.69
N ILE A 592 -48.51 1.40 35.69
CA ILE A 592 -47.76 1.70 36.92
C ILE A 592 -48.45 2.79 37.74
N TRP A 593 -48.92 3.86 37.09
CA TRP A 593 -49.65 4.93 37.78
C TRP A 593 -50.94 4.42 38.41
N THR A 594 -51.68 3.58 37.70
CA THR A 594 -52.91 2.96 38.21
C THR A 594 -52.62 2.05 39.39
N ALA A 595 -51.55 1.23 39.31
CA ALA A 595 -51.09 0.36 40.38
C ALA A 595 -50.65 1.15 41.62
N LYS A 596 -49.81 2.18 41.45
CA LYS A 596 -49.41 3.06 42.56
C LYS A 596 -50.57 3.84 43.16
N SER A 597 -51.51 4.27 42.33
CA SER A 597 -52.73 4.94 42.82
C SER A 597 -53.62 3.98 43.60
N SER A 598 -53.70 2.70 43.22
CA SER A 598 -54.38 1.68 44.03
C SER A 598 -53.63 1.39 45.34
N GLU A 599 -52.30 1.25 45.31
CA GLU A 599 -51.48 1.07 46.52
C GLU A 599 -51.66 2.25 47.49
N PHE A 600 -51.66 3.48 46.98
CA PHE A 600 -51.93 4.67 47.79
C PHE A 600 -53.32 4.65 48.40
N ARG A 601 -54.36 4.32 47.61
CA ARG A 601 -55.73 4.20 48.11
C ARG A 601 -55.86 3.10 49.18
N GLU A 602 -55.18 1.97 48.99
CA GLU A 602 -55.18 0.86 49.94
C GLU A 602 -54.45 1.22 51.24
N ALA A 603 -53.29 1.89 51.14
CA ALA A 603 -52.56 2.39 52.30
C ALA A 603 -53.39 3.40 53.10
N VAL A 604 -54.04 4.35 52.43
CA VAL A 604 -54.94 5.33 53.08
C VAL A 604 -56.14 4.64 53.72
N ALA A 605 -56.74 3.68 53.04
CA ALA A 605 -57.85 2.89 53.58
C ALA A 605 -57.42 2.08 54.81
N SER A 606 -56.23 1.46 54.78
CA SER A 606 -55.71 0.67 55.89
C SER A 606 -55.27 1.51 57.09
N VAL A 607 -54.68 2.69 56.88
CA VAL A 607 -54.13 3.52 57.97
C VAL A 607 -55.20 4.43 58.57
N LEU A 608 -55.98 5.11 57.73
CA LEU A 608 -56.97 6.10 58.17
C LEU A 608 -58.39 5.55 58.22
N GLY A 609 -58.65 4.35 57.69
CA GLY A 609 -59.98 3.75 57.66
C GLY A 609 -60.92 4.35 56.62
N TYR A 610 -60.39 5.08 55.63
CA TYR A 610 -61.18 5.76 54.60
C TYR A 610 -60.82 5.31 53.18
N LYS A 611 -61.83 4.89 52.42
CA LYS A 611 -61.71 4.62 50.99
C LYS A 611 -61.94 5.90 50.19
N LEU A 612 -60.94 6.28 49.39
CA LEU A 612 -60.98 7.46 48.52
C LEU A 612 -61.27 7.05 47.06
N ASP A 613 -62.38 7.52 46.50
CA ASP A 613 -62.73 7.36 45.09
C ASP A 613 -62.66 8.73 44.39
N PHE A 614 -61.70 8.89 43.48
CA PHE A 614 -61.54 10.11 42.67
C PHE A 614 -62.55 10.11 41.53
N LEU A 615 -63.42 11.12 41.49
CA LEU A 615 -64.42 11.29 40.43
C LEU A 615 -63.83 12.08 39.25
N PRO A 616 -64.35 11.89 38.02
CA PRO A 616 -63.87 12.60 36.82
C PRO A 616 -63.99 14.13 36.88
N ASN A 617 -64.83 14.66 37.77
CA ASN A 617 -65.03 16.09 38.00
C ASN A 617 -64.03 16.69 39.03
N GLY A 618 -62.97 15.96 39.39
CA GLY A 618 -61.97 16.41 40.36
C GLY A 618 -62.40 16.32 41.83
N ARG A 619 -63.64 15.89 42.11
CA ARG A 619 -64.14 15.69 43.47
C ARG A 619 -63.67 14.35 44.03
N VAL A 620 -63.43 14.30 45.34
CA VAL A 620 -63.02 13.08 46.04
C VAL A 620 -64.19 12.57 46.86
N ARG A 621 -64.66 11.36 46.54
CA ARG A 621 -65.65 10.65 47.36
C ARG A 621 -64.91 9.86 48.43
N VAL A 622 -65.27 10.12 49.67
CA VAL A 622 -64.68 9.52 50.87
C VAL A 622 -65.72 8.63 51.52
N THR A 623 -65.40 7.35 51.66
CA THR A 623 -66.29 6.35 52.29
C THR A 623 -65.56 5.75 53.47
N SER A 624 -66.17 5.79 54.67
CA SER A 624 -65.57 5.15 55.85
C SER A 624 -65.67 3.62 55.72
N MET A 625 -64.58 2.91 56.04
CA MET A 625 -64.57 1.43 56.08
C MET A 625 -65.33 0.86 57.27
N PHE A 626 -65.49 1.63 58.34
CA PHE A 626 -66.15 1.21 59.58
C PHE A 626 -67.65 1.51 59.58
N HIS A 627 -68.15 2.25 58.60
CA HIS A 627 -69.58 2.46 58.44
C HIS A 627 -70.23 1.16 57.94
N LEU A 628 -71.06 0.52 58.78
CA LEU A 628 -71.78 -0.69 58.39
C LEU A 628 -72.66 -0.39 57.17
N SER A 629 -72.24 -0.83 56.00
CA SER A 629 -73.14 -0.89 54.85
C SER A 629 -74.33 -1.80 55.18
N PRO A 630 -75.54 -1.52 54.65
CA PRO A 630 -76.76 -2.27 54.96
C PRO A 630 -76.66 -3.79 54.79
N ALA A 631 -75.66 -4.29 54.06
CA ALA A 631 -75.38 -5.71 53.88
C ALA A 631 -75.15 -6.50 55.20
N TYR A 632 -74.76 -5.85 56.30
CA TYR A 632 -74.57 -6.50 57.61
C TYR A 632 -75.72 -6.28 58.60
N ARG A 633 -76.76 -5.52 58.23
CA ARG A 633 -77.98 -5.37 59.03
C ARG A 633 -79.01 -6.38 58.50
N HIS A 634 -78.88 -7.64 58.93
CA HIS A 634 -79.81 -8.76 58.74
C HIS A 634 -80.87 -8.64 57.60
N GLY A 635 -80.68 -9.41 56.52
CA GLY A 635 -81.79 -10.17 55.92
C GLY A 635 -82.72 -9.48 54.92
N ALA A 636 -82.23 -8.71 53.95
CA ALA A 636 -83.03 -8.38 52.76
C ALA A 636 -82.25 -8.64 51.46
N SER A 637 -82.63 -9.73 50.79
CA SER A 637 -82.21 -10.11 49.45
C SER A 637 -82.63 -9.04 48.44
N SER A 638 -81.66 -8.36 47.83
CA SER A 638 -81.84 -7.72 46.53
C SER A 638 -80.76 -8.21 45.58
N THR A 639 -81.23 -9.01 44.62
CA THR A 639 -80.51 -9.69 43.56
C THR A 639 -79.93 -8.72 42.54
N ALA A 640 -78.60 -8.61 42.49
CA ALA A 640 -77.82 -8.32 41.27
C ALA A 640 -76.33 -8.48 41.57
N SER A 641 -75.91 -9.73 41.85
CA SER A 641 -74.50 -10.10 42.02
C SER A 641 -73.81 -10.15 40.66
N THR A 642 -72.84 -9.27 40.41
CA THR A 642 -71.77 -9.54 39.45
C THR A 642 -70.42 -9.21 40.11
N GLY A 643 -69.62 -10.24 40.36
CA GLY A 643 -68.20 -10.13 40.70
C GLY A 643 -67.87 -10.30 42.20
N PRO A 644 -67.06 -11.32 42.59
CA PRO A 644 -66.59 -11.47 43.95
C PRO A 644 -65.57 -10.36 44.25
N GLY A 645 -65.95 -9.42 45.12
CA GLY A 645 -65.09 -8.31 45.55
C GLY A 645 -65.79 -6.94 45.64
N SER A 646 -67.01 -6.80 45.13
CA SER A 646 -67.75 -5.53 45.21
C SER A 646 -68.63 -5.48 46.46
N MET A 647 -68.12 -4.87 47.54
CA MET A 647 -68.98 -4.31 48.60
C MET A 647 -69.95 -3.33 47.94
N GLY A 648 -71.26 -3.55 48.13
CA GLY A 648 -72.34 -2.86 47.42
C GLY A 648 -72.19 -1.35 47.31
N ASN A 649 -72.77 -0.76 46.25
CA ASN A 649 -72.67 0.65 45.89
C ASN A 649 -72.73 1.57 47.11
N GLY A 650 -71.58 2.09 47.55
CA GLY A 650 -71.43 3.10 48.60
C GLY A 650 -71.91 4.49 48.17
N GLU A 651 -72.93 4.57 47.32
CA GLU A 651 -73.46 5.81 46.78
C GLU A 651 -74.28 6.61 47.80
N GLU A 652 -74.82 5.97 48.84
CA GLU A 652 -75.70 6.64 49.82
C GLU A 652 -75.02 7.01 51.16
N ASN A 653 -73.84 6.43 51.44
CA ASN A 653 -73.12 6.60 52.71
C ASN A 653 -71.69 7.11 52.51
N SER A 654 -71.54 8.14 51.67
CA SER A 654 -70.23 8.72 51.33
C SER A 654 -70.23 10.25 51.42
N ILE A 655 -69.05 10.82 51.62
CA ILE A 655 -68.86 12.27 51.70
C ILE A 655 -68.06 12.70 50.48
N ILE A 656 -68.62 13.60 49.69
CA ILE A 656 -67.98 14.14 48.49
C ILE A 656 -67.32 15.47 48.87
N PHE A 657 -66.00 15.51 48.79
CA PHE A 657 -65.20 16.71 48.96
C PHE A 657 -64.89 17.32 47.58
N ASP A 658 -65.15 18.61 47.45
CA ASP A 658 -64.75 19.43 46.33
C ASP A 658 -63.51 20.23 46.75
N GLY A 659 -62.33 19.81 46.27
CA GLY A 659 -61.05 20.42 46.63
C GLY A 659 -60.82 21.81 46.03
N GLU A 660 -61.49 22.15 44.92
CA GLU A 660 -61.35 23.45 44.27
C GLU A 660 -62.17 24.53 44.98
N ASN A 661 -63.39 24.19 45.42
CA ASN A 661 -64.27 25.11 46.12
C ASN A 661 -64.18 24.98 47.66
N GLY A 662 -63.42 24.00 48.18
CA GLY A 662 -63.34 23.69 49.60
C GLY A 662 -64.68 23.29 50.23
N THR A 663 -65.62 22.78 49.41
CA THR A 663 -66.98 22.45 49.88
C THR A 663 -67.14 20.96 50.12
N MET A 664 -67.93 20.60 51.12
CA MET A 664 -68.24 19.21 51.48
C MET A 664 -69.74 18.96 51.27
N LYS A 665 -70.08 17.87 50.57
CA LYS A 665 -71.46 17.43 50.36
C LYS A 665 -71.62 15.97 50.77
N ILE A 666 -72.66 15.69 51.55
CA ILE A 666 -73.00 14.32 51.95
C ILE A 666 -73.83 13.69 50.83
N SER A 667 -73.46 12.49 50.38
CA SER A 667 -74.28 11.73 49.43
C SER A 667 -75.56 11.23 50.12
N GLY A 668 -76.69 11.20 49.41
CA GLY A 668 -78.02 10.88 49.96
C GLY A 668 -78.84 12.08 50.48
N GLY A 669 -78.28 13.30 50.51
CA GLY A 669 -79.00 14.54 50.87
C GLY A 669 -79.11 14.79 52.39
N PRO A 670 -79.64 15.97 52.80
CA PRO A 670 -79.62 16.41 54.21
C PRO A 670 -80.51 15.59 55.15
N ASN A 671 -81.44 14.82 54.59
CA ASN A 671 -82.34 13.93 55.34
C ASN A 671 -81.93 12.45 55.23
N SER A 672 -80.74 12.14 54.68
CA SER A 672 -80.20 10.79 54.71
C SER A 672 -79.96 10.33 56.15
N LEU A 673 -80.18 9.05 56.43
CA LEU A 673 -79.89 8.44 57.74
C LEU A 673 -78.42 8.66 58.13
N PHE A 674 -77.52 8.56 57.16
CA PHE A 674 -76.09 8.84 57.34
C PHE A 674 -75.83 10.31 57.70
N ALA A 675 -76.49 11.25 57.01
CA ALA A 675 -76.36 12.68 57.28
C ALA A 675 -76.89 13.09 58.66
N LEU A 676 -77.96 12.45 59.13
CA LEU A 676 -78.52 12.68 60.46
C LEU A 676 -77.62 12.14 61.58
N GLU A 677 -77.01 10.97 61.37
CA GLU A 677 -76.10 10.35 62.34
C GLU A 677 -74.87 11.22 62.61
N ILE A 678 -74.22 11.70 61.54
CA ILE A 678 -73.01 12.54 61.64
C ILE A 678 -73.31 14.04 61.83
N LYS A 679 -74.59 14.45 61.87
CA LYS A 679 -75.01 15.86 61.92
C LYS A 679 -74.41 16.62 63.10
N HIS A 680 -74.34 15.96 64.25
CA HIS A 680 -73.81 16.54 65.47
C HIS A 680 -72.28 16.76 65.39
N LEU A 681 -71.56 15.82 64.76
CA LEU A 681 -70.13 15.95 64.47
C LEU A 681 -69.85 17.03 63.43
N ILE A 682 -70.68 17.16 62.39
CA ILE A 682 -70.54 18.23 61.38
C ILE A 682 -70.70 19.61 62.02
N LYS A 683 -71.72 19.79 62.85
CA LYS A 683 -71.94 21.07 63.55
C LYS A 683 -70.74 21.46 64.40
N PHE A 684 -70.22 20.52 65.20
CA PHE A 684 -69.12 20.80 66.12
C PHE A 684 -67.76 20.97 65.40
N TRP A 685 -67.40 20.08 64.48
CA TRP A 685 -66.07 20.08 63.87
C TRP A 685 -65.98 20.88 62.57
N VAL A 686 -67.02 20.91 61.76
CA VAL A 686 -67.01 21.58 60.44
C VAL A 686 -67.59 22.98 60.51
N GLU A 687 -68.73 23.20 61.20
CA GLU A 687 -69.35 24.53 61.29
C GLU A 687 -68.66 25.43 62.34
N GLU A 688 -68.39 24.92 63.55
CA GLU A 688 -67.79 25.72 64.64
C GLU A 688 -66.26 25.79 64.55
N ARG A 689 -65.57 24.67 64.29
CA ARG A 689 -64.09 24.58 64.32
C ARG A 689 -63.42 24.64 62.95
N LYS A 690 -64.15 24.39 61.86
CA LYS A 690 -63.65 24.34 60.48
C LYS A 690 -62.47 23.37 60.26
N ASP A 691 -62.45 22.25 60.98
CA ASP A 691 -61.36 21.26 60.93
C ASP A 691 -61.87 19.90 60.41
N ILE A 692 -61.59 19.63 59.13
CA ILE A 692 -62.02 18.41 58.44
C ILE A 692 -61.23 17.17 58.92
N PRO A 693 -59.90 17.22 59.10
CA PRO A 693 -59.15 16.13 59.74
C PRO A 693 -59.72 15.69 61.10
N CYS A 694 -60.01 16.63 62.01
CA CYS A 694 -60.60 16.29 63.31
C CYS A 694 -62.01 15.71 63.17
N PHE A 695 -62.81 16.23 62.24
CA PHE A 695 -64.13 15.68 61.90
C PHE A 695 -64.04 14.20 61.45
N LEU A 696 -63.15 13.89 60.50
CA LEU A 696 -62.97 12.53 59.99
C LEU A 696 -62.41 11.61 61.09
N ALA A 697 -61.52 12.07 61.95
CA ALA A 697 -61.01 11.26 63.06
C ALA A 697 -62.12 10.92 64.08
N ALA A 698 -62.93 11.91 64.47
CA ALA A 698 -64.06 11.70 65.39
C ALA A 698 -65.11 10.75 64.78
N MET A 699 -65.41 10.91 63.50
CA MET A 699 -66.34 10.04 62.77
C MET A 699 -65.80 8.60 62.66
N THR A 700 -64.50 8.41 62.48
CA THR A 700 -63.86 7.08 62.50
C THR A 700 -64.02 6.41 63.85
N LEU A 701 -63.79 7.13 64.95
CA LEU A 701 -63.96 6.59 66.30
C LEU A 701 -65.42 6.21 66.58
N GLU A 702 -66.38 7.09 66.24
CA GLU A 702 -67.81 6.83 66.46
C GLU A 702 -68.30 5.61 65.63
N PHE A 703 -67.85 5.46 64.39
CA PHE A 703 -68.19 4.29 63.57
C PHE A 703 -67.46 3.02 64.01
N TYR A 704 -66.22 3.14 64.50
CA TYR A 704 -65.47 2.02 65.06
C TYR A 704 -66.15 1.46 66.31
N ASP A 705 -66.58 2.34 67.23
CA ASP A 705 -67.30 1.95 68.46
C ASP A 705 -68.65 1.27 68.15
N LYS A 706 -69.30 1.67 67.05
CA LYS A 706 -70.54 1.04 66.55
C LYS A 706 -70.31 -0.29 65.83
N THR A 707 -69.10 -0.59 65.37
CA THR A 707 -68.75 -1.91 64.83
C THR A 707 -68.46 -2.93 65.93
N THR A 708 -68.89 -4.19 65.72
CA THR A 708 -68.66 -5.34 66.62
C THR A 708 -67.20 -5.70 66.93
N ARG A 709 -66.21 -4.97 66.40
CA ARG A 709 -64.79 -5.11 66.78
C ARG A 709 -64.48 -4.49 68.14
N ALA A 710 -65.17 -3.42 68.55
CA ALA A 710 -65.03 -2.84 69.89
C ALA A 710 -65.66 -3.71 70.99
N ALA A 711 -66.61 -4.59 70.65
CA ALA A 711 -67.27 -5.50 71.59
C ALA A 711 -66.51 -6.84 71.81
N ARG A 712 -65.32 -7.03 71.21
CA ARG A 712 -64.49 -8.25 71.33
C ARG A 712 -63.12 -8.05 71.96
N VAL A 713 -62.81 -6.84 72.43
CA VAL A 713 -61.75 -6.57 73.41
C VAL A 713 -62.46 -6.34 74.74
#